data_AF-A0A7L3G0P1-F1
#
_entry.id   AF-A0A7L3G0P1-F1
#
_cell.length_a   1.000
_cell.length_b   1.000
_cell.length_c   1.000
_cell.angle_alpha   90.00
_cell.angle_beta   90.00
_cell.angle_gamma   90.00
#
_symmetry.space_group_name_H-M   'P 1'
#
loop_
_entity.id
_entity.type
_entity.pdbx_description
1 polymer ?
#
loop_
_entity_poly.entity_id
_entity_poly.type
_entity_poly.pdbx_seq_one_letter_code
_entity_poly.pdbx_strand_id
1 'polypeptide(L)'
;GTNGIRLTMESALTARDRVGVQDFVLLENFTSEAAFIENLRKRFKENLIYTYIGSVLVSVNPYKELEIYSKQNMERYRGVSFYEVSPHLYAIADNSYRSLRTERKDQCILISGESGAGKTEATKKILQYYAVTCPASQQVETVKDRLLQSNPVLEAFGNAKTLRNDNSSRFGKYMDVQFDYRGAPVGGHILNYLLEKSRVVHQNHGERNFHIFYQLLEGGEEDLLRRLGLEKSPQQYQYLVKGHCARVSSINDKNDWKIVRRALSVISFNDNEVEDLLSIVASVLHLGNVQFAADEQGDAQVTTENQIKYLARLLAVEGSVLRDALIHKKIIAKGEELISPLNLEQAAYARDALAKAIYGRTFSWLVNKVNKSLAYKEGEFPGWRSTTVLGLLDIYGFEVFQHNSFEQFCINYCNEKLQQLFIELTLKSEQEEYESEGIAWEPVQYFNNKIICDLVESKFKGIISILDEECLRPGDATDTTFLEKLEENVKNHPHFLTHKLADQKTRKSLGREEFRLLHYAGEVTYSVAGFLDKNNDLLFRNLKETMCNSENPIINQCFDRTELTDKKRPETAATQFKNSLSKLMEILMSKEPSYIRCIKPNDAKQADRFDEVLIRHQVKYLGLMENLRVRRAGFAYRRKYEVFLQRYKSLCPETWPTWDGRPHDGVAVLVKHLGYKQEEYKMGRTKIFIRFPKTLFATEDALEVRKQSLATKMQATWRGFYRRKKFLHMKHSAIAIQSWWRGTLGRQKAAKKKWAVETIRRFIKGFIYRNHPRCQENEYFLDYIRFSFLMNLKRNLPKTVLDKSWPTPPPSLCEASQLLRQLCMQNMVWTYCKRISPEWKQQLEQKVIASEIFKGKKDNYPQSVPRLFINTRLGNEEINAKVLQALENEAIKYAVPVIKYDRKGYKARARQLLLTQNSVFIVEESKIKQRIDHDNLTGISVSSLSDNLFVLHVHCEDNKQKGDVVLQSDHVIETLTKTAMQAGKVNNVNINQGSIKFTVGQGKEGIIDFISGSELLIAKAKNGHLTVVS
;
A
#
# COMPACT_ATOMS: atom_id res chain seq x y z
N GLY A 1 -12.56 -10.69 -5.34
CA GLY A 1 -12.45 -12.15 -5.37
C GLY A 1 -11.37 -12.58 -4.39
N THR A 2 -11.78 -13.25 -3.33
CA THR A 2 -10.96 -13.75 -2.22
C THR A 2 -10.30 -15.07 -2.60
N ASN A 3 -8.97 -15.09 -2.79
CA ASN A 3 -8.14 -16.31 -2.81
C ASN A 3 -6.65 -15.95 -2.60
N GLY A 4 -6.33 -15.20 -1.53
CA GLY A 4 -4.97 -14.72 -1.25
C GLY A 4 -4.30 -15.28 0.01
N ILE A 5 -4.89 -16.27 0.70
CA ILE A 5 -4.38 -16.69 2.03
C ILE A 5 -4.47 -18.22 2.17
N ARG A 6 -3.66 -18.93 1.38
CA ARG A 6 -3.37 -20.36 1.57
C ARG A 6 -1.93 -20.71 1.14
N LEU A 7 -0.99 -19.82 1.43
CA LEU A 7 0.46 -20.05 1.30
C LEU A 7 1.03 -20.41 2.66
N THR A 8 0.86 -21.67 3.07
CA THR A 8 1.48 -22.23 4.29
C THR A 8 2.23 -23.51 3.91
N MET A 9 3.53 -23.54 4.24
CA MET A 9 4.51 -24.64 4.15
C MET A 9 4.94 -25.12 2.76
N GLU A 10 4.06 -25.36 1.78
CA GLU A 10 4.50 -25.83 0.46
C GLU A 10 5.30 -24.77 -0.29
N SER A 11 4.93 -23.49 -0.19
CA SER A 11 5.60 -22.39 -0.88
C SER A 11 7.00 -22.05 -0.34
N ALA A 12 7.28 -22.32 0.93
CA ALA A 12 8.60 -22.09 1.53
C ALA A 12 9.58 -23.22 1.19
N LEU A 13 9.10 -24.47 1.16
CA LEU A 13 9.88 -25.63 0.72
C LEU A 13 10.08 -25.64 -0.80
N THR A 14 9.04 -25.35 -1.61
CA THR A 14 9.19 -25.19 -3.07
C THR A 14 10.01 -23.95 -3.45
N ALA A 15 9.95 -22.85 -2.70
CA ALA A 15 10.88 -21.72 -2.90
C ALA A 15 12.32 -22.09 -2.52
N ARG A 16 12.53 -22.88 -1.46
CA ARG A 16 13.87 -23.39 -1.09
C ARG A 16 14.43 -24.37 -2.12
N ASP A 17 13.58 -25.22 -2.71
CA ASP A 17 13.98 -26.15 -3.78
C ASP A 17 14.25 -25.43 -5.12
N ARG A 18 13.51 -24.35 -5.40
CA ARG A 18 13.65 -23.54 -6.62
C ARG A 18 14.82 -22.55 -6.54
N VAL A 19 15.02 -21.90 -5.40
CA VAL A 19 15.96 -20.78 -5.23
C VAL A 19 17.26 -21.22 -4.53
N GLY A 20 17.27 -22.31 -3.78
CA GLY A 20 18.43 -22.79 -3.00
C GLY A 20 18.49 -22.24 -1.57
N VAL A 21 19.43 -22.75 -0.77
CA VAL A 21 19.66 -22.34 0.63
C VAL A 21 20.46 -21.05 0.73
N GLN A 22 20.04 -20.16 1.63
CA GLN A 22 20.69 -18.87 1.89
C GLN A 22 22.00 -18.99 2.68
N ASP A 23 22.14 -20.07 3.46
CA ASP A 23 23.34 -20.41 4.21
C ASP A 23 23.72 -21.87 3.89
N PHE A 24 24.96 -22.09 3.49
CA PHE A 24 25.50 -23.42 3.19
C PHE A 24 25.51 -24.35 4.39
N VAL A 25 25.51 -23.84 5.63
CA VAL A 25 25.42 -24.69 6.82
C VAL A 25 24.10 -25.49 6.84
N LEU A 26 23.06 -25.01 6.14
CA LEU A 26 21.77 -25.69 5.95
C LEU A 26 21.75 -26.75 4.84
N LEU A 27 22.82 -26.90 4.07
CA LEU A 27 22.86 -27.79 2.91
C LEU A 27 22.85 -29.25 3.39
N GLU A 28 21.87 -30.06 2.99
CA GLU A 28 21.71 -31.43 3.54
C GLU A 28 22.95 -32.30 3.28
N ASN A 29 23.42 -32.33 2.03
CA ASN A 29 24.62 -33.07 1.58
C ASN A 29 25.90 -32.21 1.62
N PHE A 30 26.24 -31.65 2.77
CA PHE A 30 27.41 -30.76 2.97
C PHE A 30 28.78 -31.35 2.63
N THR A 31 28.91 -32.67 2.53
CA THR A 31 30.14 -33.34 2.10
C THR A 31 30.28 -33.36 0.58
N SER A 32 29.18 -33.16 -0.15
CA SER A 32 29.15 -33.18 -1.62
C SER A 32 29.45 -31.80 -2.19
N GLU A 33 30.58 -31.70 -2.89
CA GLU A 33 30.95 -30.51 -3.66
C GLU A 33 29.92 -30.20 -4.77
N ALA A 34 29.36 -31.22 -5.39
CA ALA A 34 28.32 -31.07 -6.42
C ALA A 34 27.06 -30.37 -5.87
N ALA A 35 26.62 -30.75 -4.65
CA ALA A 35 25.47 -30.10 -4.01
C ALA A 35 25.75 -28.62 -3.66
N PHE A 36 26.98 -28.30 -3.28
CA PHE A 36 27.42 -26.92 -3.01
C PHE A 36 27.33 -26.05 -4.28
N ILE A 37 27.88 -26.54 -5.39
CA ILE A 37 27.91 -25.81 -6.67
C ILE A 37 26.49 -25.69 -7.24
N GLU A 38 25.67 -26.74 -7.13
CA GLU A 38 24.27 -26.70 -7.56
C GLU A 38 23.47 -25.63 -6.81
N ASN A 39 23.72 -25.44 -5.51
CA ASN A 39 23.10 -24.37 -4.74
C ASN A 39 23.52 -22.97 -5.24
N LEU A 40 24.81 -22.76 -5.50
CA LEU A 40 25.28 -21.50 -6.12
C LEU A 40 24.61 -21.26 -7.46
N ARG A 41 24.49 -22.30 -8.30
CA ARG A 41 23.89 -22.22 -9.63
C ARG A 41 22.41 -21.82 -9.58
N LYS A 42 21.63 -22.46 -8.71
CA LYS A 42 20.20 -22.14 -8.51
C LYS A 42 20.00 -20.69 -8.07
N ARG A 43 20.80 -20.23 -7.10
CA ARG A 43 20.74 -18.86 -6.57
C ARG A 43 21.16 -17.82 -7.60
N PHE A 44 22.26 -18.08 -8.31
CA PHE A 44 22.79 -17.21 -9.35
C PHE A 44 21.77 -16.99 -10.49
N LYS A 45 21.06 -18.05 -10.89
CA LYS A 45 20.01 -17.99 -11.91
C LYS A 45 18.86 -17.04 -11.54
N GLU A 46 18.56 -16.89 -10.25
CA GLU A 46 17.54 -15.98 -9.72
C GLU A 46 18.10 -14.60 -9.32
N ASN A 47 19.31 -14.25 -9.80
CA ASN A 47 20.05 -13.03 -9.47
C ASN A 47 20.41 -12.86 -7.98
N LEU A 48 20.44 -13.96 -7.21
CA LEU A 48 20.87 -13.95 -5.82
C LEU A 48 22.36 -14.29 -5.73
N ILE A 49 23.19 -13.24 -5.79
CA ILE A 49 24.64 -13.38 -5.86
C ILE A 49 25.33 -13.67 -4.51
N TYR A 50 24.62 -13.47 -3.41
CA TYR A 50 25.15 -13.58 -2.06
C TYR A 50 24.65 -14.83 -1.35
N THR A 51 25.53 -15.56 -0.68
CA THR A 51 25.18 -16.76 0.11
C THR A 51 26.09 -16.85 1.34
N TYR A 52 25.57 -17.25 2.49
CA TYR A 52 26.36 -17.39 3.71
C TYR A 52 27.01 -18.77 3.86
N ILE A 53 28.13 -18.83 4.59
CA ILE A 53 28.66 -20.01 5.26
C ILE A 53 28.85 -19.61 6.73
N GLY A 54 27.79 -19.71 7.53
CA GLY A 54 27.77 -19.09 8.87
C GLY A 54 28.04 -17.57 8.77
N SER A 55 29.12 -17.08 9.36
CA SER A 55 29.50 -15.66 9.32
C SER A 55 30.29 -15.24 8.06
N VAL A 56 30.66 -16.18 7.19
CA VAL A 56 31.38 -15.89 5.94
C VAL A 56 30.38 -15.61 4.81
N LEU A 57 30.65 -14.60 4.00
CA LEU A 57 29.83 -14.26 2.84
C LEU A 57 30.48 -14.71 1.53
N VAL A 58 29.79 -15.55 0.77
CA VAL A 58 30.15 -15.89 -0.62
C VAL A 58 29.46 -14.93 -1.57
N SER A 59 30.21 -14.36 -2.51
CA SER A 59 29.76 -13.36 -3.49
C SER A 59 30.10 -13.80 -4.91
N VAL A 60 29.11 -14.13 -5.73
CA VAL A 60 29.32 -14.50 -7.14
C VAL A 60 29.16 -13.27 -8.03
N ASN A 61 30.16 -12.91 -8.84
CA ASN A 61 30.09 -11.72 -9.69
C ASN A 61 28.95 -11.83 -10.73
N PRO A 62 27.95 -10.93 -10.78
CA PRO A 62 26.86 -11.01 -11.75
C PRO A 62 27.23 -10.59 -13.18
N TYR A 63 28.34 -9.85 -13.39
CA TYR A 63 28.68 -9.18 -14.65
C TYR A 63 27.57 -8.26 -15.22
N LYS A 64 26.63 -7.85 -14.38
CA LYS A 64 25.58 -6.85 -14.68
C LYS A 64 25.25 -6.06 -13.42
N GLU A 65 24.68 -4.87 -13.59
CA GLU A 65 24.18 -4.10 -12.47
C GLU A 65 22.90 -4.71 -11.90
N LEU A 66 22.84 -4.81 -10.58
CA LEU A 66 21.66 -5.27 -9.84
C LEU A 66 21.20 -4.15 -8.91
N GLU A 67 19.88 -3.95 -8.78
CA GLU A 67 19.27 -2.92 -7.93
C GLU A 67 19.31 -3.26 -6.42
N ILE A 68 20.39 -3.89 -5.96
CA ILE A 68 20.57 -4.35 -4.57
C ILE A 68 21.37 -3.36 -3.70
N TYR A 69 21.99 -2.34 -4.30
CA TYR A 69 22.84 -1.36 -3.60
C TYR A 69 22.19 0.02 -3.42
N SER A 70 20.86 0.10 -3.45
CA SER A 70 20.13 1.36 -3.25
C SER A 70 20.19 1.85 -1.79
N LYS A 71 19.93 3.14 -1.56
CA LYS A 71 19.82 3.70 -0.20
C LYS A 71 18.74 3.02 0.64
N GLN A 72 17.64 2.58 0.00
CA GLN A 72 16.57 1.83 0.69
C GLN A 72 17.07 0.49 1.21
N ASN A 73 17.90 -0.21 0.43
CA ASN A 73 18.53 -1.44 0.88
C ASN A 73 19.51 -1.17 2.03
N MET A 74 20.33 -0.11 1.96
CA MET A 74 21.22 0.24 3.08
C MET A 74 20.45 0.40 4.40
N GLU A 75 19.32 1.11 4.40
CA GLU A 75 18.50 1.28 5.61
C GLU A 75 17.85 -0.03 6.08
N ARG A 76 17.48 -0.93 5.14
CA ARG A 76 16.96 -2.26 5.48
C ARG A 76 17.95 -3.13 6.26
N TYR A 77 19.26 -3.00 5.99
CA TYR A 77 20.30 -3.76 6.68
C TYR A 77 20.80 -3.09 7.95
N ARG A 78 20.45 -1.81 8.17
CA ARG A 78 20.98 -0.99 9.27
C ARG A 78 20.42 -1.43 10.62
N GLY A 79 21.31 -1.80 11.53
CA GLY A 79 20.93 -2.15 12.90
C GLY A 79 20.14 -3.45 13.04
N VAL A 80 20.08 -4.26 11.97
CA VAL A 80 19.37 -5.53 11.95
C VAL A 80 20.34 -6.68 12.24
N SER A 81 19.86 -7.72 12.93
CA SER A 81 20.67 -8.89 13.24
C SER A 81 21.02 -9.68 11.98
N PHE A 82 22.22 -10.24 11.92
CA PHE A 82 22.79 -10.93 10.75
C PHE A 82 21.90 -12.03 10.16
N TYR A 83 21.16 -12.77 10.99
CA TYR A 83 20.28 -13.87 10.57
C TYR A 83 18.82 -13.46 10.28
N GLU A 84 18.45 -12.20 10.52
CA GLU A 84 17.09 -11.70 10.28
C GLU A 84 16.89 -11.18 8.84
N VAL A 85 17.99 -11.05 8.10
CA VAL A 85 18.03 -10.50 6.74
C VAL A 85 18.63 -11.50 5.78
N SER A 86 18.24 -11.38 4.51
CA SER A 86 18.81 -12.19 3.43
C SER A 86 20.31 -11.93 3.27
N PRO A 87 21.08 -12.90 2.75
CA PRO A 87 22.51 -12.73 2.55
C PRO A 87 22.86 -11.49 1.74
N HIS A 88 23.70 -10.63 2.31
CA HIS A 88 24.14 -9.41 1.66
C HIS A 88 25.44 -8.86 2.25
N LEU A 89 26.17 -8.12 1.44
CA LEU A 89 27.39 -7.41 1.82
C LEU A 89 27.16 -6.43 3.00
N TYR A 90 26.05 -5.70 2.96
CA TYR A 90 25.69 -4.73 4.00
C TYR A 90 25.42 -5.37 5.36
N ALA A 91 25.01 -6.65 5.42
CA ALA A 91 24.85 -7.34 6.69
C ALA A 91 26.21 -7.59 7.37
N ILE A 92 27.24 -7.95 6.60
CA ILE A 92 28.63 -8.06 7.11
C ILE A 92 29.10 -6.68 7.57
N ALA A 93 28.91 -5.65 6.73
CA ALA A 93 29.35 -4.30 7.04
C ALA A 93 28.70 -3.75 8.33
N ASP A 94 27.38 -3.87 8.45
CA ASP A 94 26.61 -3.48 9.64
C ASP A 94 27.04 -4.25 10.88
N ASN A 95 27.26 -5.56 10.76
CA ASN A 95 27.67 -6.38 11.89
C ASN A 95 29.06 -5.96 12.41
N SER A 96 30.05 -5.78 11.52
CA SER A 96 31.37 -5.28 11.90
C SER A 96 31.29 -3.90 12.55
N TYR A 97 30.50 -2.97 11.97
CA TYR A 97 30.34 -1.63 12.56
C TYR A 97 29.64 -1.65 13.93
N ARG A 98 28.62 -2.49 14.10
CA ARG A 98 27.96 -2.68 15.40
C ARG A 98 28.92 -3.24 16.43
N SER A 99 29.65 -4.31 16.12
CA SER A 99 30.66 -4.89 17.03
C SER A 99 31.70 -3.86 17.43
N LEU A 100 32.22 -3.09 16.47
CA LEU A 100 33.14 -1.98 16.72
C LEU A 100 32.55 -0.96 17.71
N ARG A 101 31.29 -0.54 17.51
CA ARG A 101 30.63 0.46 18.37
C ARG A 101 30.23 -0.07 19.75
N THR A 102 29.74 -1.30 19.84
CA THR A 102 29.20 -1.86 21.10
C THR A 102 30.26 -2.55 21.94
N GLU A 103 31.18 -3.27 21.32
CA GLU A 103 32.22 -4.05 22.02
C GLU A 103 33.55 -3.30 22.12
N ARG A 104 33.71 -2.17 21.40
CA ARG A 104 34.95 -1.39 21.32
C ARG A 104 36.16 -2.23 20.91
N LYS A 105 35.93 -3.21 20.03
CA LYS A 105 36.98 -4.05 19.44
C LYS A 105 37.26 -3.60 18.03
N ASP A 106 38.54 -3.60 17.67
CA ASP A 106 38.96 -3.39 16.29
C ASP A 106 38.48 -4.55 15.42
N GLN A 107 38.07 -4.22 14.20
CA GLN A 107 37.45 -5.16 13.26
C GLN A 107 38.24 -5.17 11.97
N CYS A 108 38.23 -6.28 11.24
CA CYS A 108 38.80 -6.36 9.91
C CYS A 108 37.88 -7.14 8.96
N ILE A 109 37.66 -6.65 7.75
CA ILE A 109 36.94 -7.36 6.70
C ILE A 109 37.96 -7.79 5.64
N LEU A 110 38.14 -9.10 5.50
CA LEU A 110 39.04 -9.71 4.53
C LEU A 110 38.26 -10.14 3.29
N ILE A 111 38.60 -9.55 2.15
CA ILE A 111 37.95 -9.82 0.86
C ILE A 111 38.95 -10.59 -0.02
N SER A 112 38.57 -11.79 -0.43
CA SER A 112 39.44 -12.70 -1.20
C SER A 112 38.68 -13.32 -2.37
N GLY A 113 39.39 -13.78 -3.39
CA GLY A 113 38.79 -14.25 -4.65
C GLY A 113 39.77 -14.13 -5.80
N GLU A 114 39.52 -14.85 -6.88
CA GLU A 114 40.33 -14.75 -8.11
C GLU A 114 40.29 -13.33 -8.70
N SER A 115 41.25 -13.01 -9.58
CA SER A 115 41.20 -11.74 -10.31
C SER A 115 39.94 -11.66 -11.17
N GLY A 116 39.21 -10.54 -11.09
CA GLY A 116 37.92 -10.36 -11.77
C GLY A 116 36.69 -10.89 -11.01
N ALA A 117 36.86 -11.45 -9.81
CA ALA A 117 35.74 -11.95 -9.00
C ALA A 117 34.90 -10.84 -8.32
N GLY A 118 35.30 -9.57 -8.41
CA GLY A 118 34.55 -8.42 -7.86
C GLY A 118 34.99 -7.93 -6.46
N LYS A 119 36.22 -8.26 -6.02
CA LYS A 119 36.77 -7.85 -4.71
C LYS A 119 36.73 -6.33 -4.50
N THR A 120 37.28 -5.57 -5.45
CA THR A 120 37.36 -4.11 -5.37
C THR A 120 35.97 -3.45 -5.37
N GLU A 121 35.01 -4.00 -6.11
CA GLU A 121 33.63 -3.52 -6.07
C GLU A 121 32.97 -3.80 -4.70
N ALA A 122 33.22 -4.97 -4.09
CA ALA A 122 32.77 -5.25 -2.74
C ALA A 122 33.37 -4.26 -1.72
N THR A 123 34.68 -3.98 -1.79
CA THR A 123 35.35 -2.96 -0.95
C THR A 123 34.68 -1.60 -1.10
N LYS A 124 34.42 -1.18 -2.35
CA LYS A 124 33.76 0.10 -2.66
C LYS A 124 32.35 0.18 -2.10
N LYS A 125 31.54 -0.88 -2.25
CA LYS A 125 30.18 -0.92 -1.71
C LYS A 125 30.15 -0.90 -0.17
N ILE A 126 31.11 -1.54 0.50
CA ILE A 126 31.27 -1.48 1.96
C ILE A 126 31.61 -0.05 2.42
N LEU A 127 32.59 0.59 1.77
CA LEU A 127 32.93 1.98 2.08
C LEU A 127 31.74 2.93 1.83
N GLN A 128 30.98 2.71 0.76
CA GLN A 128 29.75 3.46 0.48
C GLN A 128 28.67 3.23 1.54
N TYR A 129 28.57 2.03 2.11
CA TYR A 129 27.63 1.75 3.21
C TYR A 129 27.99 2.59 4.43
N TYR A 130 29.23 2.51 4.92
CA TYR A 130 29.69 3.30 6.06
C TYR A 130 29.57 4.79 5.83
N ALA A 131 29.89 5.23 4.62
CA ALA A 131 29.73 6.60 4.19
C ALA A 131 28.29 7.14 4.33
N VAL A 132 27.27 6.29 4.26
CA VAL A 132 25.85 6.70 4.34
C VAL A 132 25.26 6.43 5.73
N THR A 133 25.64 5.33 6.39
CA THR A 133 24.99 4.88 7.63
C THR A 133 25.63 5.43 8.90
N CYS A 134 26.91 5.82 8.85
CA CYS A 134 27.63 6.36 10.00
C CYS A 134 27.19 7.82 10.30
N PRO A 135 27.26 8.27 11.57
CA PRO A 135 26.93 9.65 11.93
C PRO A 135 27.80 10.64 11.16
N ALA A 136 27.18 11.64 10.52
CA ALA A 136 27.87 12.66 9.74
C ALA A 136 28.12 13.92 10.58
N SER A 137 29.36 14.39 10.57
CA SER A 137 29.73 15.80 10.81
C SER A 137 30.38 16.35 9.54
N GLN A 138 30.45 17.68 9.38
CA GLN A 138 30.99 18.29 8.16
C GLN A 138 32.47 17.92 7.88
N GLN A 139 33.26 17.70 8.94
CA GLN A 139 34.64 17.20 8.84
C GLN A 139 34.70 15.72 8.42
N VAL A 140 33.76 14.90 8.90
CA VAL A 140 33.62 13.46 8.60
C VAL A 140 33.27 13.24 7.12
N GLU A 141 32.45 14.12 6.54
CA GLU A 141 32.10 14.04 5.10
C GLU A 141 33.32 14.28 4.19
N THR A 142 34.24 15.14 4.61
CA THR A 142 35.49 15.40 3.88
C THR A 142 36.43 14.18 3.90
N VAL A 143 36.60 13.54 5.06
CA VAL A 143 37.43 12.32 5.19
C VAL A 143 36.84 11.17 4.38
N LYS A 144 35.52 11.02 4.44
CA LYS A 144 34.76 10.05 3.64
C LYS A 144 34.99 10.23 2.14
N ASP A 145 34.85 11.46 1.63
CA ASP A 145 35.01 11.72 0.20
C ASP A 145 36.46 11.47 -0.24
N ARG A 146 37.45 11.83 0.58
CA ARG A 146 38.86 11.52 0.31
C ARG A 146 39.14 10.00 0.28
N LEU A 147 38.55 9.22 1.19
CA LEU A 147 38.67 7.76 1.19
C LEU A 147 38.06 7.13 -0.07
N LEU A 148 36.94 7.66 -0.56
CA LEU A 148 36.30 7.15 -1.78
C LEU A 148 37.07 7.57 -3.05
N GLN A 149 37.55 8.82 -3.10
CA GLN A 149 38.28 9.38 -4.24
C GLN A 149 39.75 8.90 -4.33
N SER A 150 40.32 8.34 -3.26
CA SER A 150 41.66 7.73 -3.34
C SER A 150 41.70 6.49 -4.25
N ASN A 151 40.59 5.76 -4.38
CA ASN A 151 40.55 4.53 -5.19
C ASN A 151 40.88 4.77 -6.67
N PRO A 152 40.21 5.69 -7.41
CA PRO A 152 40.57 5.99 -8.80
C PRO A 152 42.06 6.29 -9.02
N VAL A 153 42.69 7.01 -8.09
CA VAL A 153 44.12 7.34 -8.17
C VAL A 153 44.98 6.10 -7.97
N LEU A 154 44.70 5.30 -6.94
CA LEU A 154 45.45 4.07 -6.70
C LEU A 154 45.22 3.02 -7.79
N GLU A 155 44.03 2.95 -8.39
CA GLU A 155 43.73 2.09 -9.52
C GLU A 155 44.49 2.54 -10.78
N ALA A 156 44.57 3.84 -11.05
CA ALA A 156 45.32 4.34 -12.21
C ALA A 156 46.81 3.94 -12.14
N PHE A 157 47.44 4.04 -10.97
CA PHE A 157 48.86 3.76 -10.80
C PHE A 157 49.18 2.30 -10.41
N GLY A 158 48.21 1.56 -9.88
CA GLY A 158 48.44 0.22 -9.32
C GLY A 158 47.69 -0.90 -10.05
N ASN A 159 46.75 -0.57 -10.94
CA ASN A 159 46.00 -1.57 -11.70
C ASN A 159 46.42 -1.59 -13.18
N ALA A 160 46.25 -2.75 -13.78
CA ALA A 160 46.53 -2.99 -15.18
C ALA A 160 45.58 -4.03 -15.77
N LYS A 161 45.54 -4.07 -17.11
CA LYS A 161 44.83 -5.12 -17.83
C LYS A 161 45.69 -6.37 -17.93
N THR A 162 45.16 -7.49 -17.45
CA THR A 162 45.73 -8.84 -17.61
C THR A 162 44.87 -9.67 -18.56
N LEU A 163 45.28 -10.91 -18.84
CA LEU A 163 44.47 -11.82 -19.67
C LEU A 163 43.10 -12.15 -19.04
N ARG A 164 43.00 -12.12 -17.70
CA ARG A 164 41.78 -12.54 -16.97
C ARG A 164 40.87 -11.39 -16.54
N ASN A 165 41.42 -10.20 -16.35
CA ASN A 165 40.70 -9.03 -15.82
C ASN A 165 41.23 -7.74 -16.45
N ASP A 166 40.32 -6.84 -16.84
CA ASP A 166 40.70 -5.59 -17.50
C ASP A 166 41.19 -4.53 -16.51
N ASN A 167 40.77 -4.60 -15.24
CA ASN A 167 41.18 -3.72 -14.16
C ASN A 167 41.68 -4.57 -12.98
N SER A 168 42.83 -5.23 -13.16
CA SER A 168 43.42 -6.11 -12.14
C SER A 168 44.33 -5.32 -11.23
N SER A 169 44.04 -5.31 -9.92
CA SER A 169 44.97 -4.78 -8.91
C SER A 169 46.28 -5.56 -8.93
N ARG A 170 47.39 -4.87 -9.16
CA ARG A 170 48.76 -5.44 -9.15
C ARG A 170 49.56 -4.97 -7.92
N PHE A 171 48.82 -4.68 -6.84
CA PHE A 171 49.29 -4.43 -5.50
C PHE A 171 48.20 -4.85 -4.50
N GLY A 172 48.60 -5.21 -3.28
CA GLY A 172 47.71 -5.45 -2.16
C GLY A 172 47.42 -4.14 -1.44
N LYS A 173 46.16 -3.91 -1.06
CA LYS A 173 45.69 -2.70 -0.41
C LYS A 173 45.00 -3.06 0.90
N TYR A 174 45.54 -2.58 2.00
CA TYR A 174 44.89 -2.61 3.30
C TYR A 174 44.50 -1.19 3.71
N MET A 175 43.25 -0.97 4.07
CA MET A 175 42.74 0.34 4.45
C MET A 175 42.16 0.28 5.86
N ASP A 176 42.78 0.99 6.79
CA ASP A 176 42.21 1.27 8.10
C ASP A 176 41.28 2.49 8.00
N VAL A 177 40.05 2.33 8.46
CA VAL A 177 39.13 3.44 8.72
C VAL A 177 39.03 3.60 10.23
N GLN A 178 39.40 4.77 10.72
CA GLN A 178 39.41 5.09 12.14
C GLN A 178 38.08 5.72 12.54
N PHE A 179 37.50 5.22 13.63
CA PHE A 179 36.24 5.69 14.19
C PHE A 179 36.44 6.29 15.57
N ASP A 180 35.74 7.39 15.83
CA ASP A 180 35.64 7.95 17.18
C ASP A 180 34.74 7.09 18.07
N TYR A 181 34.69 7.42 19.36
CA TYR A 181 33.83 6.76 20.35
C TYR A 181 32.32 6.90 20.06
N ARG A 182 31.90 7.82 19.19
CA ARG A 182 30.50 7.98 18.74
C ARG A 182 30.21 7.10 17.51
N GLY A 183 31.23 6.49 16.91
CA GLY A 183 31.16 5.69 15.70
C GLY A 183 31.17 6.51 14.40
N ALA A 184 31.67 7.74 14.42
CA ALA A 184 31.88 8.56 13.22
C ALA A 184 33.30 8.33 12.64
N PRO A 185 33.47 8.21 11.30
CA PRO A 185 34.78 8.02 10.70
C PRO A 185 35.59 9.32 10.73
N VAL A 186 36.70 9.32 11.47
CA VAL A 186 37.52 10.52 11.72
C VAL A 186 38.83 10.56 10.95
N GLY A 187 39.30 9.42 10.45
CA GLY A 187 40.55 9.32 9.72
C GLY A 187 40.69 7.99 9.02
N GLY A 188 41.79 7.82 8.30
CA GLY A 188 42.13 6.54 7.71
C GLY A 188 43.60 6.42 7.35
N HIS A 189 44.03 5.19 7.11
CA HIS A 189 45.38 4.86 6.73
C HIS A 189 45.39 3.73 5.70
N ILE A 190 46.14 3.89 4.62
CA ILE A 190 46.26 2.93 3.53
C ILE A 190 47.67 2.35 3.56
N LEU A 191 47.78 1.04 3.73
CA LEU A 191 49.01 0.28 3.57
C LEU A 191 48.97 -0.42 2.20
N ASN A 192 49.99 -0.17 1.38
CA ASN A 192 50.19 -0.85 0.11
C ASN A 192 51.26 -1.94 0.24
N TYR A 193 51.05 -3.06 -0.44
CA TYR A 193 51.94 -4.21 -0.47
C TYR A 193 52.17 -4.69 -1.89
N LEU A 194 53.38 -5.14 -2.22
CA LEU A 194 53.72 -5.78 -3.50
C LEU A 194 53.18 -5.07 -4.76
N LEU A 195 53.62 -3.85 -5.01
CA LEU A 195 53.48 -3.31 -6.36
C LEU A 195 54.30 -4.18 -7.33
N GLU A 196 53.68 -4.69 -8.39
CA GLU A 196 54.33 -5.46 -9.46
C GLU A 196 55.24 -4.55 -10.32
N LYS A 197 56.40 -4.16 -9.78
CA LYS A 197 57.33 -3.21 -10.44
C LYS A 197 57.77 -3.69 -11.83
N SER A 198 57.95 -5.00 -12.02
CA SER A 198 58.35 -5.59 -13.31
C SER A 198 57.41 -5.23 -14.46
N ARG A 199 56.12 -4.99 -14.18
CA ARG A 199 55.13 -4.56 -15.17
C ARG A 199 55.47 -3.24 -15.84
N VAL A 200 56.22 -2.35 -15.16
CA VAL A 200 56.64 -1.06 -15.72
C VAL A 200 57.47 -1.25 -16.99
N VAL A 201 58.33 -2.26 -17.01
CA VAL A 201 59.33 -2.46 -18.08
C VAL A 201 59.01 -3.64 -19.00
N HIS A 202 58.16 -4.57 -18.56
CA HIS A 202 57.79 -5.77 -19.30
C HIS A 202 56.33 -6.15 -19.10
N GLN A 203 55.64 -6.57 -20.16
CA GLN A 203 54.27 -7.10 -20.10
C GLN A 203 54.16 -8.35 -20.97
N ASN A 204 53.39 -9.33 -20.49
CA ASN A 204 53.08 -10.53 -21.26
C ASN A 204 52.22 -10.18 -22.48
N HIS A 205 52.25 -11.04 -23.51
CA HIS A 205 51.41 -10.88 -24.69
C HIS A 205 49.92 -10.81 -24.31
N GLY A 206 49.25 -9.77 -24.79
CA GLY A 206 47.85 -9.49 -24.47
C GLY A 206 47.64 -8.73 -23.16
N GLU A 207 48.68 -8.31 -22.43
CA GLU A 207 48.56 -7.47 -21.23
C GLU A 207 48.88 -6.00 -21.50
N ARG A 208 48.52 -5.14 -20.54
CA ARG A 208 48.91 -3.72 -20.53
C ARG A 208 49.87 -3.40 -19.39
N ASN A 209 50.55 -2.28 -19.53
CA ASN A 209 51.18 -1.59 -18.41
C ASN A 209 50.10 -0.94 -17.51
N PHE A 210 50.49 -0.21 -16.46
CA PHE A 210 49.55 0.49 -15.58
C PHE A 210 48.67 1.51 -16.33
N HIS A 211 47.42 1.67 -15.88
CA HIS A 211 46.43 2.47 -16.59
C HIS A 211 46.83 3.95 -16.76
N ILE A 212 47.54 4.53 -15.79
CA ILE A 212 47.95 5.94 -15.80
C ILE A 212 48.69 6.35 -17.08
N PHE A 213 49.51 5.46 -17.66
CA PHE A 213 50.22 5.76 -18.90
C PHE A 213 49.25 5.95 -20.07
N TYR A 214 48.29 5.04 -20.23
CA TYR A 214 47.29 5.12 -21.31
C TYR A 214 46.31 6.27 -21.11
N GLN A 215 45.88 6.48 -19.85
CA GLN A 215 45.01 7.60 -19.46
C GLN A 215 45.66 8.96 -19.74
N LEU A 216 46.96 9.12 -19.44
CA LEU A 216 47.70 10.34 -19.74
C LEU A 216 47.80 10.59 -21.26
N LEU A 217 48.17 9.59 -22.04
CA LEU A 217 48.35 9.74 -23.50
C LEU A 217 47.03 10.02 -24.23
N GLU A 218 45.94 9.36 -23.85
CA GLU A 218 44.65 9.48 -24.55
C GLU A 218 43.77 10.61 -23.99
N GLY A 219 43.87 10.89 -22.70
CA GLY A 219 43.09 11.91 -21.99
C GLY A 219 43.76 13.27 -21.83
N GLY A 220 45.08 13.34 -21.91
CA GLY A 220 45.86 14.57 -21.74
C GLY A 220 45.58 15.63 -22.81
N GLU A 221 45.55 16.90 -22.39
CA GLU A 221 45.47 18.03 -23.32
C GLU A 221 46.75 18.16 -24.14
N GLU A 222 46.66 18.67 -25.37
CA GLU A 222 47.83 18.73 -26.27
C GLU A 222 48.96 19.61 -25.72
N ASP A 223 48.62 20.67 -24.98
CA ASP A 223 49.62 21.54 -24.36
C ASP A 223 50.35 20.84 -23.20
N LEU A 224 49.64 20.01 -22.43
CA LEU A 224 50.25 19.19 -21.39
C LEU A 224 51.19 18.14 -22.00
N LEU A 225 50.73 17.42 -23.03
CA LEU A 225 51.54 16.41 -23.71
C LEU A 225 52.80 17.03 -24.35
N ARG A 226 52.67 18.20 -25.00
CA ARG A 226 53.82 18.95 -25.54
C ARG A 226 54.83 19.35 -24.47
N ARG A 227 54.37 19.85 -23.31
CA ARG A 227 55.26 20.16 -22.17
C ARG A 227 56.00 18.92 -21.67
N LEU A 228 55.31 17.78 -21.57
CA LEU A 228 55.88 16.51 -21.14
C LEU A 228 56.76 15.85 -22.21
N GLY A 229 56.76 16.32 -23.45
CA GLY A 229 57.48 15.69 -24.57
C GLY A 229 56.80 14.41 -25.07
N LEU A 230 55.51 14.25 -24.78
CA LEU A 230 54.75 13.05 -25.11
C LEU A 230 53.92 13.20 -26.39
N GLU A 231 53.76 12.11 -27.12
CA GLU A 231 52.85 11.99 -28.26
C GLU A 231 51.69 11.06 -27.92
N LYS A 232 50.50 11.32 -28.48
CA LYS A 232 49.27 10.58 -28.15
C LYS A 232 49.31 9.09 -28.48
N SER A 233 50.26 8.63 -29.31
CA SER A 233 50.31 7.23 -29.75
C SER A 233 51.10 6.36 -28.77
N PRO A 234 50.49 5.34 -28.13
CA PRO A 234 51.21 4.40 -27.26
C PRO A 234 52.29 3.60 -27.99
N GLN A 235 52.22 3.51 -29.33
CA GLN A 235 53.15 2.73 -30.16
C GLN A 235 54.58 3.28 -30.16
N GLN A 236 54.78 4.52 -29.71
CA GLN A 236 56.09 5.16 -29.68
C GLN A 236 56.90 4.86 -28.44
N TYR A 237 56.30 4.21 -27.44
CA TYR A 237 56.94 3.94 -26.15
C TYR A 237 57.18 2.44 -25.98
N GLN A 238 58.44 2.03 -25.89
CA GLN A 238 58.81 0.61 -25.81
C GLN A 238 58.15 -0.09 -24.62
N TYR A 239 57.97 0.61 -23.49
CA TYR A 239 57.29 0.08 -22.30
C TYR A 239 55.77 -0.09 -22.42
N LEU A 240 55.14 0.38 -23.51
CA LEU A 240 53.70 0.20 -23.75
C LEU A 240 53.40 -0.77 -24.89
N VAL A 241 54.39 -1.12 -25.72
CA VAL A 241 54.22 -1.93 -26.93
C VAL A 241 54.45 -3.43 -26.70
N LYS A 242 55.26 -3.82 -25.71
CA LYS A 242 55.64 -5.23 -25.46
C LYS A 242 54.44 -6.17 -25.28
N GLY A 243 53.35 -5.70 -24.68
CA GLY A 243 52.13 -6.48 -24.51
C GLY A 243 51.22 -6.59 -25.75
N HIS A 244 51.52 -5.91 -26.85
CA HIS A 244 50.71 -5.87 -28.08
C HIS A 244 49.21 -5.56 -27.87
N CYS A 245 48.87 -4.77 -26.84
CA CYS A 245 47.48 -4.49 -26.46
C CYS A 245 47.29 -3.00 -26.12
N ALA A 246 47.31 -2.12 -27.12
CA ALA A 246 47.19 -0.68 -26.88
C ALA A 246 45.76 -0.22 -26.50
N ARG A 247 44.72 -0.85 -27.09
CA ARG A 247 43.31 -0.49 -26.86
C ARG A 247 42.53 -1.66 -26.27
N VAL A 248 41.64 -1.36 -25.33
CA VAL A 248 40.74 -2.31 -24.66
C VAL A 248 39.31 -1.79 -24.78
N SER A 249 38.40 -2.57 -25.39
CA SER A 249 37.04 -2.12 -25.70
C SER A 249 36.16 -1.82 -24.47
N SER A 250 36.49 -2.40 -23.32
CA SER A 250 35.76 -2.22 -22.05
C SER A 250 36.23 -1.01 -21.23
N ILE A 251 37.33 -0.35 -21.62
CA ILE A 251 37.94 0.75 -20.85
C ILE A 251 37.89 2.04 -21.69
N ASN A 252 37.58 3.15 -21.03
CA ASN A 252 37.60 4.47 -21.64
C ASN A 252 38.65 5.33 -20.94
N ASP A 253 39.91 5.17 -21.37
CA ASP A 253 41.07 5.82 -20.77
C ASP A 253 40.93 7.37 -20.74
N LYS A 254 40.25 7.97 -21.73
CA LYS A 254 39.95 9.41 -21.77
C LYS A 254 38.98 9.87 -20.67
N ASN A 255 37.94 9.08 -20.39
CA ASN A 255 37.00 9.41 -19.31
C ASN A 255 37.63 9.13 -17.95
N ASP A 256 38.36 8.03 -17.82
CA ASP A 256 39.04 7.66 -16.58
C ASP A 256 40.10 8.69 -16.19
N TRP A 257 40.82 9.28 -17.17
CA TRP A 257 41.70 10.42 -16.95
C TRP A 257 41.00 11.61 -16.26
N LYS A 258 39.78 11.94 -16.68
CA LYS A 258 38.99 13.03 -16.06
C LYS A 258 38.64 12.70 -14.60
N ILE A 259 38.35 11.43 -14.32
CA ILE A 259 38.05 10.94 -12.96
C ILE A 259 39.31 11.06 -12.09
N VAL A 260 40.48 10.62 -12.59
CA VAL A 260 41.76 10.71 -11.88
C VAL A 260 42.14 12.16 -11.59
N ARG A 261 42.03 13.06 -12.58
CA ARG A 261 42.28 14.51 -12.39
C ARG A 261 41.39 15.10 -11.30
N ARG A 262 40.09 14.80 -11.33
CA ARG A 262 39.15 15.26 -10.29
C ARG A 262 39.50 14.69 -8.92
N ALA A 263 39.88 13.41 -8.85
CA ALA A 263 40.24 12.75 -7.61
C ALA A 263 41.51 13.35 -6.98
N LEU A 264 42.54 13.65 -7.77
CA LEU A 264 43.76 14.33 -7.30
C LEU A 264 43.44 15.68 -6.64
N SER A 265 42.54 16.48 -7.23
CA SER A 265 42.10 17.75 -6.64
C SER A 265 41.41 17.55 -5.28
N VAL A 266 40.59 16.51 -5.09
CA VAL A 266 39.90 16.22 -3.82
C VAL A 266 40.88 15.74 -2.73
N ILE A 267 41.92 15.00 -3.11
CA ILE A 267 42.96 14.48 -2.20
C ILE A 267 43.97 15.60 -1.80
N SER A 268 43.69 16.85 -2.17
CA SER A 268 44.51 18.02 -1.82
C SER A 268 45.91 18.01 -2.48
N PHE A 269 46.00 17.50 -3.71
CA PHE A 269 47.13 17.80 -4.59
C PHE A 269 46.99 19.22 -5.16
N ASN A 270 48.07 19.98 -5.12
CA ASN A 270 48.12 21.26 -5.84
C ASN A 270 48.56 21.03 -7.30
N ASP A 271 48.30 22.00 -8.18
CA ASP A 271 48.58 21.84 -9.61
C ASP A 271 50.07 21.60 -9.92
N ASN A 272 50.97 22.20 -9.14
CA ASN A 272 52.41 22.00 -9.25
C ASN A 272 52.82 20.56 -8.92
N GLU A 273 52.32 19.99 -7.83
CA GLU A 273 52.55 18.60 -7.44
C GLU A 273 51.99 17.63 -8.48
N VAL A 274 50.87 17.96 -9.12
CA VAL A 274 50.35 17.15 -10.22
C VAL A 274 51.26 17.24 -11.44
N GLU A 275 51.77 18.42 -11.79
CA GLU A 275 52.72 18.58 -12.90
C GLU A 275 54.05 17.85 -12.64
N ASP A 276 54.58 17.93 -11.43
CA ASP A 276 55.77 17.17 -10.99
C ASP A 276 55.52 15.66 -11.08
N LEU A 277 54.37 15.18 -10.60
CA LEU A 277 54.00 13.77 -10.64
C LEU A 277 53.88 13.27 -12.09
N LEU A 278 53.24 14.04 -12.97
CA LEU A 278 53.08 13.68 -14.38
C LEU A 278 54.41 13.75 -15.14
N SER A 279 55.32 14.64 -14.75
CA SER A 279 56.70 14.69 -15.28
C SER A 279 57.46 13.42 -14.95
N ILE A 280 57.26 12.84 -13.76
CA ILE A 280 57.83 11.54 -13.39
C ILE A 280 57.21 10.40 -14.20
N VAL A 281 55.89 10.41 -14.40
CA VAL A 281 55.23 9.39 -15.25
C VAL A 281 55.75 9.47 -16.69
N ALA A 282 55.91 10.67 -17.23
CA ALA A 282 56.47 10.90 -18.56
C ALA A 282 57.93 10.45 -18.66
N SER A 283 58.75 10.72 -17.64
CA SER A 283 60.16 10.31 -17.63
C SER A 283 60.32 8.80 -17.68
N VAL A 284 59.44 8.03 -17.03
CA VAL A 284 59.45 6.55 -17.12
C VAL A 284 59.20 6.08 -18.56
N LEU A 285 58.31 6.74 -19.31
CA LEU A 285 58.07 6.41 -20.72
C LEU A 285 59.27 6.73 -21.60
N HIS A 286 59.89 7.90 -21.42
CA HIS A 286 61.11 8.30 -22.14
C HIS A 286 62.31 7.41 -21.80
N LEU A 287 62.42 6.95 -20.55
CA LEU A 287 63.46 6.03 -20.09
C LEU A 287 63.45 4.75 -20.91
N GLY A 288 62.26 4.19 -21.20
CA GLY A 288 62.15 2.97 -22.00
C GLY A 288 62.60 3.11 -23.44
N ASN A 289 62.67 4.33 -23.97
CA ASN A 289 63.12 4.61 -25.33
C ASN A 289 64.62 4.90 -25.43
N VAL A 290 65.36 4.89 -24.31
CA VAL A 290 66.82 4.99 -24.33
C VAL A 290 67.40 3.72 -24.91
N GLN A 291 68.18 3.87 -25.98
CA GLN A 291 68.88 2.79 -26.67
C GLN A 291 70.39 2.91 -26.46
N PHE A 292 71.04 1.75 -26.40
CA PHE A 292 72.48 1.62 -26.23
C PHE A 292 73.09 0.91 -27.44
N ALA A 293 74.29 1.32 -27.83
CA ALA A 293 75.14 0.63 -28.79
C ALA A 293 76.50 0.30 -28.14
N ALA A 294 77.12 -0.81 -28.55
CA ALA A 294 78.46 -1.13 -28.10
C ALA A 294 79.47 -0.26 -28.83
N ASP A 295 80.45 0.27 -28.10
CA ASP A 295 81.61 0.92 -28.69
C ASP A 295 82.67 -0.11 -29.12
N GLU A 296 83.81 0.38 -29.62
CA GLU A 296 84.92 -0.46 -30.10
C GLU A 296 85.52 -1.39 -29.02
N GLN A 297 85.28 -1.10 -27.73
CA GLN A 297 85.77 -1.85 -26.58
C GLN A 297 84.69 -2.79 -26.00
N GLY A 298 83.47 -2.74 -26.54
CA GLY A 298 82.32 -3.52 -26.08
C GLY A 298 81.52 -2.86 -24.95
N ASP A 299 81.86 -1.61 -24.60
CA ASP A 299 81.19 -0.83 -23.57
C ASP A 299 79.95 -0.12 -24.13
N ALA A 300 78.93 0.09 -23.29
CA ALA A 300 77.68 0.68 -23.72
C ALA A 300 77.78 2.21 -23.89
N GLN A 301 77.36 2.71 -25.04
CA GLN A 301 77.15 4.13 -25.31
C GLN A 301 75.69 4.41 -25.66
N VAL A 302 75.18 5.57 -25.25
CA VAL A 302 73.80 5.98 -25.56
C VAL A 302 73.72 6.50 -26.99
N THR A 303 72.77 5.99 -27.78
CA THR A 303 72.56 6.44 -29.17
C THR A 303 71.47 7.51 -29.30
N THR A 304 70.60 7.62 -28.30
CA THR A 304 69.41 8.47 -28.31
C THR A 304 69.57 9.72 -27.44
N GLU A 305 70.47 10.64 -27.82
CA GLU A 305 70.78 11.85 -27.05
C GLU A 305 69.55 12.74 -26.78
N ASN A 306 68.58 12.77 -27.71
CA ASN A 306 67.34 13.53 -27.53
C ASN A 306 66.49 13.01 -26.37
N GLN A 307 66.47 11.70 -26.13
CA GLN A 307 65.74 11.12 -24.99
C GLN A 307 66.39 11.52 -23.67
N ILE A 308 67.73 11.56 -23.60
CA ILE A 308 68.46 12.04 -22.42
C ILE A 308 68.12 13.51 -22.11
N LYS A 309 67.99 14.37 -23.13
CA LYS A 309 67.56 15.77 -22.93
C LYS A 309 66.15 15.87 -22.33
N TYR A 310 65.21 15.08 -22.83
CA TYR A 310 63.86 15.03 -22.25
C TYR A 310 63.89 14.52 -20.80
N LEU A 311 64.66 13.45 -20.52
CA LEU A 311 64.80 12.89 -19.18
C LEU A 311 65.44 13.85 -18.20
N ALA A 312 66.53 14.52 -18.58
CA ALA A 312 67.20 15.53 -17.77
C ALA A 312 66.24 16.64 -17.35
N ARG A 313 65.40 17.11 -18.28
CA ARG A 313 64.37 18.12 -18.01
C ARG A 313 63.25 17.60 -17.10
N LEU A 314 62.70 16.41 -17.37
CA LEU A 314 61.55 15.87 -16.64
C LEU A 314 61.90 15.40 -15.22
N LEU A 315 63.09 14.81 -15.04
CA LEU A 315 63.62 14.43 -13.73
C LEU A 315 64.33 15.60 -13.04
N ALA A 316 64.49 16.74 -13.70
CA ALA A 316 65.22 17.92 -13.21
C ALA A 316 66.62 17.55 -12.66
N VAL A 317 67.40 16.87 -13.48
CA VAL A 317 68.79 16.45 -13.20
C VAL A 317 69.71 16.89 -14.34
N GLU A 318 71.02 16.95 -14.07
CA GLU A 318 72.00 17.25 -15.11
C GLU A 318 72.13 16.09 -16.12
N GLY A 319 72.01 16.41 -17.42
CA GLY A 319 71.95 15.40 -18.48
C GLY A 319 73.26 14.61 -18.70
N SER A 320 74.41 15.26 -18.51
CA SER A 320 75.74 14.63 -18.52
C SER A 320 75.85 13.55 -17.44
N VAL A 321 75.50 13.91 -16.20
CA VAL A 321 75.52 13.02 -15.04
C VAL A 321 74.56 11.85 -15.21
N LEU A 322 73.35 12.09 -15.72
CA LEU A 322 72.38 11.02 -15.98
C LEU A 322 72.88 10.04 -17.06
N ARG A 323 73.48 10.56 -18.14
CA ARG A 323 74.06 9.72 -19.19
C ARG A 323 75.16 8.84 -18.65
N ASP A 324 76.11 9.43 -17.93
CA ASP A 324 77.25 8.71 -17.38
C ASP A 324 76.81 7.69 -16.32
N ALA A 325 75.75 8.00 -15.56
CA ALA A 325 75.17 7.07 -14.59
C ALA A 325 74.48 5.84 -15.22
N LEU A 326 73.96 5.96 -16.45
CA LEU A 326 73.32 4.85 -17.16
C LEU A 326 74.31 3.88 -17.81
N ILE A 327 75.53 4.34 -18.11
CA ILE A 327 76.56 3.55 -18.82
C ILE A 327 77.76 3.16 -17.94
N HIS A 328 77.86 3.68 -16.72
CA HIS A 328 78.87 3.27 -15.74
C HIS A 328 78.21 2.70 -14.49
N LYS A 329 78.96 1.94 -13.69
CA LYS A 329 78.63 1.61 -12.30
C LYS A 329 79.75 2.05 -11.37
N LYS A 330 79.36 2.59 -10.23
CA LYS A 330 80.27 2.96 -9.14
C LYS A 330 80.33 1.81 -8.12
N ILE A 331 81.50 1.21 -7.97
CA ILE A 331 81.77 0.12 -7.02
C ILE A 331 82.68 0.67 -5.92
N ILE A 332 82.29 0.47 -4.66
CA ILE A 332 83.14 0.81 -3.51
C ILE A 332 83.73 -0.47 -2.96
N ALA A 333 85.04 -0.67 -3.19
CA ALA A 333 85.78 -1.82 -2.68
C ALA A 333 86.81 -1.32 -1.66
N LYS A 334 86.74 -1.82 -0.41
CA LYS A 334 87.69 -1.50 0.67
C LYS A 334 87.91 0.01 0.93
N GLY A 335 86.96 0.87 0.55
CA GLY A 335 87.03 2.33 0.75
C GLY A 335 87.51 3.12 -0.47
N GLU A 336 87.94 2.45 -1.54
CA GLU A 336 88.24 3.08 -2.83
C GLU A 336 87.00 3.08 -3.74
N GLU A 337 86.73 4.21 -4.39
CA GLU A 337 85.64 4.36 -5.35
C GLU A 337 86.16 4.06 -6.77
N LEU A 338 85.69 2.98 -7.38
CA LEU A 338 86.04 2.58 -8.74
C LEU A 338 84.81 2.75 -9.65
N ILE A 339 84.96 3.49 -10.74
CA ILE A 339 83.94 3.65 -11.78
C ILE A 339 84.31 2.70 -12.92
N SER A 340 83.44 1.74 -13.20
CA SER A 340 83.64 0.79 -14.31
C SER A 340 82.53 0.96 -15.36
N PRO A 341 82.83 0.90 -16.66
CA PRO A 341 81.83 0.92 -17.71
C PRO A 341 80.92 -0.32 -17.64
N LEU A 342 79.73 -0.20 -18.22
CA LEU A 342 78.73 -1.25 -18.34
C LEU A 342 78.69 -1.77 -19.78
N ASN A 343 78.46 -3.07 -19.95
CA ASN A 343 78.13 -3.63 -21.26
C ASN A 343 76.67 -3.34 -21.65
N LEU A 344 76.28 -3.68 -22.88
CA LEU A 344 74.93 -3.44 -23.42
C LEU A 344 73.81 -4.00 -22.52
N GLU A 345 73.94 -5.23 -22.07
CA GLU A 345 72.92 -5.90 -21.23
C GLU A 345 72.83 -5.25 -19.85
N GLN A 346 73.97 -4.92 -19.24
CA GLN A 346 74.02 -4.24 -17.94
C GLN A 346 73.46 -2.81 -18.01
N ALA A 347 73.70 -2.08 -19.11
CA ALA A 347 73.12 -0.75 -19.31
C ALA A 347 71.60 -0.81 -19.52
N ALA A 348 71.11 -1.79 -20.28
CA ALA A 348 69.67 -2.05 -20.41
C ALA A 348 69.02 -2.43 -19.07
N TYR A 349 69.70 -3.27 -18.28
CA TYR A 349 69.27 -3.59 -16.92
C TYR A 349 69.26 -2.34 -16.02
N ALA A 350 70.29 -1.49 -16.09
CA ALA A 350 70.39 -0.26 -15.30
C ALA A 350 69.23 0.70 -15.58
N ARG A 351 68.90 0.89 -16.87
CA ARG A 351 67.75 1.67 -17.34
C ARG A 351 66.43 1.12 -16.79
N ASP A 352 66.21 -0.19 -16.91
CA ASP A 352 64.99 -0.85 -16.47
C ASP A 352 64.88 -0.83 -14.93
N ALA A 353 65.99 -1.01 -14.21
CA ALA A 353 66.06 -0.91 -12.76
C ALA A 353 65.74 0.52 -12.28
N LEU A 354 66.25 1.55 -12.95
CA LEU A 354 65.93 2.95 -12.65
C LEU A 354 64.44 3.24 -12.88
N ALA A 355 63.87 2.80 -14.01
CA ALA A 355 62.44 2.98 -14.31
C ALA A 355 61.54 2.32 -13.26
N LYS A 356 61.86 1.07 -12.87
CA LYS A 356 61.17 0.33 -11.80
C LYS A 356 61.28 1.04 -10.45
N ALA A 357 62.46 1.54 -10.11
CA ALA A 357 62.72 2.22 -8.84
C ALA A 357 61.99 3.56 -8.74
N ILE A 358 62.06 4.39 -9.78
CA ILE A 358 61.33 5.67 -9.85
C ILE A 358 59.84 5.42 -9.68
N TYR A 359 59.24 4.58 -10.53
CA TYR A 359 57.79 4.32 -10.47
C TYR A 359 57.35 3.73 -9.11
N GLY A 360 58.09 2.74 -8.60
CA GLY A 360 57.77 2.08 -7.33
C GLY A 360 57.88 3.01 -6.11
N ARG A 361 58.88 3.90 -6.08
CA ARG A 361 59.03 4.89 -5.01
C ARG A 361 57.98 6.01 -5.14
N THR A 362 57.70 6.48 -6.35
CA THR A 362 56.62 7.46 -6.60
C THR A 362 55.26 6.92 -6.20
N PHE A 363 54.97 5.63 -6.44
CA PHE A 363 53.74 5.01 -5.96
C PHE A 363 53.67 4.97 -4.42
N SER A 364 54.76 4.61 -3.75
CA SER A 364 54.83 4.64 -2.28
C SER A 364 54.67 6.06 -1.73
N TRP A 365 55.27 7.06 -2.39
CA TRP A 365 55.09 8.47 -2.05
C TRP A 365 53.63 8.93 -2.24
N LEU A 366 53.00 8.51 -3.35
CA LEU A 366 51.59 8.81 -3.66
C LEU A 366 50.68 8.27 -2.55
N VAL A 367 50.88 7.02 -2.11
CA VAL A 367 50.15 6.42 -0.97
C VAL A 367 50.40 7.21 0.32
N ASN A 368 51.65 7.59 0.60
CA ASN A 368 51.98 8.40 1.78
C ASN A 368 51.34 9.80 1.75
N LYS A 369 51.25 10.43 0.57
CA LYS A 369 50.57 11.72 0.39
C LYS A 369 49.06 11.59 0.61
N VAL A 370 48.45 10.52 0.08
CA VAL A 370 47.05 10.17 0.36
C VAL A 370 46.86 9.97 1.86
N ASN A 371 47.74 9.22 2.53
CA ASN A 371 47.68 9.02 3.99
C ASN A 371 47.79 10.33 4.78
N LYS A 372 48.65 11.27 4.38
CA LYS A 372 48.71 12.61 5.00
C LYS A 372 47.39 13.38 4.84
N SER A 373 46.67 13.19 3.73
CA SER A 373 45.35 13.81 3.50
C SER A 373 44.22 13.17 4.32
N LEU A 374 44.38 11.88 4.68
CA LEU A 374 43.44 11.07 5.44
C LEU A 374 43.73 11.06 6.95
N ALA A 375 44.93 11.49 7.34
CA ALA A 375 45.38 11.51 8.71
C ALA A 375 44.46 12.36 9.58
N TYR A 376 44.13 11.84 10.76
CA TYR A 376 43.41 12.56 11.78
C TYR A 376 44.25 13.77 12.22
N LYS A 377 43.72 14.99 12.04
CA LYS A 377 44.37 16.20 12.56
C LYS A 377 44.10 16.29 14.05
N GLU A 378 45.05 15.83 14.87
CA GLU A 378 45.00 16.04 16.32
C GLU A 378 45.12 17.54 16.62
N GLY A 379 43.98 18.17 16.86
CA GLY A 379 43.90 19.54 17.34
C GLY A 379 42.54 19.74 17.97
N GLU A 380 42.42 19.40 19.26
CA GLU A 380 41.64 20.14 20.27
C GLU A 380 41.42 19.37 21.60
N PHE A 381 41.64 18.04 21.69
CA PHE A 381 41.46 17.34 22.98
C PHE A 381 42.45 16.17 23.21
N PRO A 382 43.21 16.15 24.33
CA PRO A 382 44.23 15.15 24.60
C PRO A 382 43.66 13.82 25.12
N GLY A 383 44.20 12.71 24.60
CA GLY A 383 44.71 11.60 25.43
C GLY A 383 43.75 10.52 25.96
N TRP A 384 42.42 10.67 25.89
CA TRP A 384 41.52 9.71 26.57
C TRP A 384 40.37 9.10 25.77
N ARG A 385 40.33 9.31 24.44
CA ARG A 385 39.34 8.65 23.57
C ARG A 385 40.04 7.60 22.71
N SER A 386 39.92 6.33 23.12
CA SER A 386 40.27 5.17 22.29
C SER A 386 39.50 5.28 20.98
N THR A 387 40.23 5.51 19.88
CA THR A 387 39.71 5.28 18.54
C THR A 387 39.64 3.78 18.32
N THR A 388 38.67 3.36 17.53
CA THR A 388 38.56 1.97 17.08
C THR A 388 38.78 1.92 15.59
N VAL A 389 39.34 0.82 15.11
CA VAL A 389 39.79 0.69 13.73
C VAL A 389 39.02 -0.40 13.01
N LEU A 390 38.54 -0.09 11.81
CA LEU A 390 38.03 -1.07 10.86
C LEU A 390 39.00 -1.21 9.69
N GLY A 391 39.68 -2.34 9.62
CA GLY A 391 40.54 -2.68 8.49
C GLY A 391 39.76 -3.29 7.33
N LEU A 392 40.01 -2.86 6.10
CA LEU A 392 39.52 -3.49 4.87
C LEU A 392 40.71 -4.01 4.08
N LEU A 393 40.79 -5.33 3.90
CA LEU A 393 41.86 -5.96 3.13
C LEU A 393 41.36 -6.36 1.74
N ASP A 394 41.89 -5.70 0.71
CA ASP A 394 41.71 -6.02 -0.71
C ASP A 394 43.07 -6.49 -1.28
N ILE A 395 43.24 -7.80 -1.36
CA ILE A 395 44.48 -8.44 -1.83
C ILE A 395 44.26 -9.20 -3.13
N TYR A 396 45.33 -9.33 -3.91
CA TYR A 396 45.34 -10.15 -5.13
C TYR A 396 44.94 -11.60 -4.81
N GLY A 397 44.15 -12.19 -5.71
CA GLY A 397 43.74 -13.59 -5.57
C GLY A 397 44.88 -14.55 -5.84
N PHE A 398 44.67 -15.82 -5.52
CA PHE A 398 45.53 -16.90 -5.98
C PHE A 398 45.61 -16.90 -7.52
N GLU A 399 46.82 -16.97 -8.09
CA GLU A 399 47.05 -16.90 -9.54
C GLU A 399 47.72 -18.19 -10.05
N VAL A 400 47.10 -18.80 -11.06
CA VAL A 400 47.66 -19.94 -11.80
C VAL A 400 47.55 -19.65 -13.29
N PHE A 401 48.66 -19.28 -13.91
CA PHE A 401 48.79 -19.02 -15.35
C PHE A 401 49.50 -20.18 -16.06
N GLN A 402 49.52 -20.12 -17.39
CA GLN A 402 50.30 -21.04 -18.22
C GLN A 402 51.80 -20.89 -17.94
N HIS A 403 52.26 -19.67 -17.71
CA HIS A 403 53.64 -19.35 -17.31
C HIS A 403 53.60 -18.58 -15.98
N ASN A 404 54.02 -19.21 -14.88
CA ASN A 404 54.12 -18.56 -13.57
C ASN A 404 55.59 -18.22 -13.30
N SER A 405 55.83 -17.01 -12.80
CA SER A 405 57.17 -16.53 -12.46
C SER A 405 57.23 -16.06 -10.99
N PHE A 406 58.26 -15.31 -10.63
CA PHE A 406 58.51 -14.80 -9.27
C PHE A 406 57.32 -14.03 -8.68
N GLU A 407 56.61 -13.27 -9.51
CA GLU A 407 55.44 -12.49 -9.10
C GLU A 407 54.31 -13.40 -8.60
N GLN A 408 53.96 -14.45 -9.36
CA GLN A 408 52.94 -15.43 -8.95
C GLN A 408 53.38 -16.19 -7.70
N PHE A 409 54.67 -16.49 -7.57
CA PHE A 409 55.20 -17.13 -6.36
C PHE A 409 54.96 -16.28 -5.11
N CYS A 410 55.24 -14.98 -5.17
CA CYS A 410 54.97 -14.05 -4.07
C CYS A 410 53.46 -13.90 -3.78
N ILE A 411 52.65 -13.78 -4.83
CA ILE A 411 51.17 -13.68 -4.73
C ILE A 411 50.57 -14.93 -4.07
N ASN A 412 51.01 -16.13 -4.47
CA ASN A 412 50.50 -17.38 -3.96
C ASN A 412 50.99 -17.65 -2.52
N TYR A 413 52.23 -17.29 -2.20
CA TYR A 413 52.73 -17.32 -0.82
C TYR A 413 51.90 -16.41 0.12
N CYS A 414 51.53 -15.20 -0.33
CA CYS A 414 50.62 -14.32 0.40
C CYS A 414 49.28 -14.99 0.74
N ASN A 415 48.66 -15.60 -0.27
CA ASN A 415 47.37 -16.27 -0.14
C ASN A 415 47.47 -17.49 0.78
N GLU A 416 48.57 -18.26 0.71
CA GLU A 416 48.85 -19.36 1.62
C GLU A 416 48.87 -18.88 3.08
N LYS A 417 49.56 -17.77 3.35
CA LYS A 417 49.64 -17.15 4.69
C LYS A 417 48.30 -16.62 5.18
N LEU A 418 47.54 -15.93 4.34
CA LEU A 418 46.20 -15.44 4.70
C LEU A 418 45.23 -16.59 4.96
N GLN A 419 45.34 -17.69 4.22
CA GLN A 419 44.54 -18.88 4.46
C GLN A 419 44.94 -19.57 5.77
N GLN A 420 46.23 -19.62 6.10
CA GLN A 420 46.70 -20.14 7.39
C GLN A 420 46.09 -19.33 8.54
N LEU A 421 46.17 -17.99 8.44
CA LEU A 421 45.59 -17.09 9.43
C LEU A 421 44.07 -17.28 9.55
N PHE A 422 43.36 -17.44 8.43
CA PHE A 422 41.93 -17.73 8.42
C PHE A 422 41.59 -19.00 9.21
N ILE A 423 42.30 -20.09 8.93
CA ILE A 423 42.09 -21.38 9.58
C ILE A 423 42.39 -21.26 11.08
N GLU A 424 43.52 -20.63 11.43
CA GLU A 424 43.95 -20.45 12.82
C GLU A 424 42.95 -19.60 13.61
N LEU A 425 42.58 -18.41 13.14
CA LEU A 425 41.63 -17.54 13.85
C LEU A 425 40.23 -18.15 13.92
N THR A 426 39.76 -18.81 12.86
CA THR A 426 38.42 -19.42 12.85
C THR A 426 38.36 -20.63 13.79
N LEU A 427 39.35 -21.52 13.76
CA LEU A 427 39.35 -22.70 14.63
C LEU A 427 39.62 -22.33 16.08
N LYS A 428 40.62 -21.48 16.33
CA LYS A 428 41.00 -21.08 17.69
C LYS A 428 39.87 -20.33 18.39
N SER A 429 39.23 -19.38 17.72
CA SER A 429 38.10 -18.66 18.32
C SER A 429 36.90 -19.55 18.63
N GLU A 430 36.60 -20.56 17.79
CA GLU A 430 35.54 -21.52 18.08
C GLU A 430 35.91 -22.47 19.23
N GLN A 431 37.17 -22.91 19.31
CA GLN A 431 37.68 -23.74 20.41
C GLN A 431 37.61 -23.00 21.75
N GLU A 432 38.17 -21.79 21.82
CA GLU A 432 38.18 -20.96 23.03
C GLU A 432 36.76 -20.66 23.53
N GLU A 433 35.83 -20.37 22.61
CA GLU A 433 34.42 -20.16 22.95
C GLU A 433 33.80 -21.42 23.56
N TYR A 434 34.04 -22.62 22.99
CA TYR A 434 33.42 -23.86 23.46
C TYR A 434 34.00 -24.27 24.80
N GLU A 435 35.31 -24.12 25.00
CA GLU A 435 35.96 -24.30 26.30
C GLU A 435 35.40 -23.34 27.35
N SER A 436 35.25 -22.05 27.00
CA SER A 436 34.70 -21.04 27.91
C SER A 436 33.26 -21.35 28.33
N GLU A 437 32.47 -21.92 27.43
CA GLU A 437 31.06 -22.27 27.62
C GLU A 437 30.85 -23.70 28.12
N GLY A 438 31.92 -24.48 28.29
CA GLY A 438 31.88 -25.86 28.82
C GLY A 438 31.31 -26.89 27.84
N ILE A 439 31.47 -26.68 26.53
CA ILE A 439 30.98 -27.56 25.46
C ILE A 439 32.14 -28.42 24.93
N ALA A 440 31.89 -29.72 24.74
CA ALA A 440 32.89 -30.63 24.21
C ALA A 440 33.25 -30.29 22.75
N TRP A 441 34.55 -30.14 22.47
CA TRP A 441 35.07 -29.90 21.13
C TRP A 441 35.22 -31.20 20.34
N GLU A 442 34.64 -31.27 19.14
CA GLU A 442 34.85 -32.35 18.19
C GLU A 442 35.98 -31.93 17.21
N PRO A 443 37.11 -32.66 17.14
CA PRO A 443 38.22 -32.28 16.28
C PRO A 443 37.83 -32.37 14.80
N VAL A 444 37.89 -31.23 14.10
CA VAL A 444 37.62 -31.15 12.67
C VAL A 444 38.89 -31.45 11.88
N GLN A 445 38.84 -32.40 10.95
CA GLN A 445 39.94 -32.64 10.02
C GLN A 445 39.98 -31.52 8.97
N TYR A 446 41.11 -30.81 8.88
CA TYR A 446 41.36 -29.76 7.89
C TYR A 446 42.76 -29.92 7.27
N PHE A 447 42.95 -29.33 6.09
CA PHE A 447 44.25 -29.31 5.42
C PHE A 447 45.21 -28.35 6.12
N ASN A 448 46.30 -28.87 6.69
CA ASN A 448 47.30 -28.05 7.37
C ASN A 448 48.27 -27.43 6.35
N ASN A 449 47.99 -26.19 5.96
CA ASN A 449 48.82 -25.45 5.02
C ASN A 449 50.09 -24.81 5.62
N LYS A 450 50.28 -24.88 6.95
CA LYS A 450 51.48 -24.35 7.62
C LYS A 450 52.76 -24.97 7.07
N ILE A 451 52.74 -26.24 6.68
CA ILE A 451 53.89 -26.93 6.08
C ILE A 451 54.37 -26.27 4.77
N ILE A 452 53.45 -25.68 4.00
CA ILE A 452 53.77 -24.97 2.75
C ILE A 452 54.32 -23.57 3.07
N CYS A 453 53.73 -22.88 4.06
CA CYS A 453 54.26 -21.62 4.55
C CYS A 453 55.71 -21.78 5.06
N ASP A 454 55.95 -22.81 5.88
CA ASP A 454 57.27 -23.12 6.44
C ASP A 454 58.28 -23.48 5.32
N LEU A 455 57.86 -24.24 4.31
CA LEU A 455 58.67 -24.53 3.12
C LEU A 455 59.16 -23.25 2.41
N VAL A 456 58.30 -22.24 2.31
CA VAL A 456 58.63 -20.98 1.62
C VAL A 456 59.48 -20.06 2.50
N GLU A 457 59.11 -19.90 3.77
CA GLU A 457 59.64 -18.82 4.62
C GLU A 457 60.71 -19.24 5.63
N SER A 458 60.91 -20.55 5.86
CA SER A 458 61.79 -21.05 6.93
C SER A 458 63.16 -20.38 6.89
N LYS A 459 63.65 -19.94 8.05
CA LYS A 459 64.98 -19.35 8.16
C LYS A 459 66.03 -20.39 7.75
N PHE A 460 66.95 -20.00 6.87
CA PHE A 460 68.08 -20.80 6.37
C PHE A 460 67.73 -22.02 5.49
N LYS A 461 66.47 -22.47 5.46
CA LYS A 461 66.05 -23.67 4.70
C LYS A 461 64.89 -23.41 3.73
N GLY A 462 64.21 -22.28 3.85
CA GLY A 462 63.08 -21.94 3.00
C GLY A 462 63.51 -21.45 1.62
N ILE A 463 62.61 -21.54 0.65
CA ILE A 463 62.85 -21.12 -0.74
C ILE A 463 63.35 -19.68 -0.81
N ILE A 464 62.77 -18.76 -0.02
CA ILE A 464 63.19 -17.35 0.02
C ILE A 464 64.63 -17.20 0.53
N SER A 465 65.01 -17.94 1.58
CA SER A 465 66.38 -17.89 2.12
C SER A 465 67.41 -18.44 1.13
N ILE A 466 67.06 -19.51 0.40
CA ILE A 466 67.94 -20.09 -0.63
C ILE A 466 68.09 -19.11 -1.80
N LEU A 467 67.00 -18.45 -2.21
CA LEU A 467 67.02 -17.44 -3.26
C LEU A 467 67.91 -16.25 -2.88
N ASP A 468 67.78 -15.76 -1.65
CA ASP A 468 68.62 -14.67 -1.14
C ASP A 468 70.10 -15.07 -1.05
N GLU A 469 70.40 -16.30 -0.64
CA GLU A 469 71.76 -16.79 -0.57
C GLU A 469 72.42 -16.89 -1.95
N GLU A 470 71.70 -17.36 -2.97
CA GLU A 470 72.21 -17.40 -4.35
C GLU A 470 72.35 -16.00 -4.97
N CYS A 471 71.44 -15.06 -4.66
CA CYS A 471 71.59 -13.65 -5.02
C CYS A 471 72.87 -13.02 -4.42
N LEU A 472 73.33 -13.52 -3.27
CA LEU A 472 74.50 -13.00 -2.54
C LEU A 472 75.81 -13.73 -2.87
N ARG A 473 75.75 -14.81 -3.65
CA ARG A 473 76.90 -15.65 -3.96
C ARG A 473 77.93 -14.89 -4.81
N PRO A 474 79.22 -14.83 -4.41
CA PRO A 474 80.26 -14.31 -5.27
C PRO A 474 80.55 -15.29 -6.42
N GLY A 475 80.32 -14.87 -7.66
CA GLY A 475 80.52 -15.66 -8.89
C GLY A 475 79.38 -15.50 -9.90
N ASP A 476 79.38 -16.30 -10.97
CA ASP A 476 78.31 -16.35 -11.98
C ASP A 476 77.10 -17.14 -11.44
N ALA A 477 76.35 -16.54 -10.51
CA ALA A 477 75.09 -17.10 -10.04
C ALA A 477 74.02 -16.99 -11.14
N THR A 478 73.37 -18.10 -11.47
CA THR A 478 72.34 -18.16 -12.52
C THR A 478 71.07 -18.81 -11.98
N ASP A 479 69.94 -18.59 -12.66
CA ASP A 479 68.67 -19.17 -12.23
C ASP A 479 68.71 -20.72 -12.17
N THR A 480 69.58 -21.35 -12.98
CA THR A 480 69.82 -22.80 -12.92
C THR A 480 70.56 -23.22 -11.66
N THR A 481 71.55 -22.45 -11.17
CA THR A 481 72.24 -22.78 -9.91
C THR A 481 71.29 -22.65 -8.71
N PHE A 482 70.36 -21.69 -8.77
CA PHE A 482 69.27 -21.58 -7.80
C PHE A 482 68.39 -22.83 -7.79
N LEU A 483 67.96 -23.31 -8.97
CA LEU A 483 67.14 -24.52 -9.06
C LEU A 483 67.85 -25.76 -8.52
N GLU A 484 69.14 -25.94 -8.84
CA GLU A 484 69.95 -27.05 -8.33
C GLU A 484 70.05 -27.03 -6.79
N LYS A 485 70.24 -25.85 -6.21
CA LYS A 485 70.32 -25.69 -4.76
C LYS A 485 68.97 -25.93 -4.05
N LEU A 486 67.86 -25.61 -4.71
CA LEU A 486 66.53 -26.02 -4.25
C LEU A 486 66.39 -27.54 -4.26
N GLU A 487 66.83 -28.21 -5.33
CA GLU A 487 66.79 -29.67 -5.43
C GLU A 487 67.63 -30.34 -4.33
N GLU A 488 68.79 -29.79 -3.98
CA GLU A 488 69.63 -30.34 -2.91
C GLU A 488 69.00 -30.20 -1.51
N ASN A 489 68.48 -29.01 -1.19
CA ASN A 489 67.99 -28.67 0.15
C ASN A 489 66.54 -29.12 0.41
N VAL A 490 65.71 -29.20 -0.63
CA VAL A 490 64.24 -29.30 -0.51
C VAL A 490 63.67 -30.60 -1.12
N LYS A 491 64.49 -31.46 -1.73
CA LYS A 491 64.04 -32.70 -2.43
C LYS A 491 63.10 -33.62 -1.67
N ASN A 492 63.22 -33.71 -0.34
CA ASN A 492 62.43 -34.64 0.46
C ASN A 492 61.07 -34.07 0.89
N HIS A 493 60.75 -32.82 0.52
CA HIS A 493 59.53 -32.17 0.96
C HIS A 493 58.31 -32.61 0.14
N PRO A 494 57.21 -33.08 0.77
CA PRO A 494 56.06 -33.66 0.05
C PRO A 494 55.33 -32.67 -0.88
N HIS A 495 55.49 -31.36 -0.65
CA HIS A 495 54.88 -30.30 -1.45
C HIS A 495 55.79 -29.67 -2.51
N PHE A 496 56.98 -30.23 -2.76
CA PHE A 496 57.96 -29.71 -3.72
C PHE A 496 58.31 -30.77 -4.76
N LEU A 497 58.25 -30.41 -6.04
CA LEU A 497 58.55 -31.30 -7.17
C LEU A 497 59.38 -30.56 -8.23
N THR A 498 60.36 -31.25 -8.83
CA THR A 498 61.13 -30.76 -9.98
C THR A 498 61.21 -31.82 -11.06
N HIS A 499 61.70 -31.47 -12.26
CA HIS A 499 61.87 -32.44 -13.35
C HIS A 499 62.77 -33.62 -12.96
N LYS A 500 63.82 -33.40 -12.15
CA LYS A 500 64.71 -34.48 -11.70
C LYS A 500 64.01 -35.43 -10.71
N LEU A 501 63.21 -34.87 -9.80
CA LEU A 501 62.53 -35.61 -8.72
C LEU A 501 61.20 -36.26 -9.14
N ALA A 502 60.63 -35.83 -10.27
CA ALA A 502 59.31 -36.26 -10.75
C ALA A 502 59.29 -37.67 -11.41
N ASP A 503 58.17 -38.37 -11.26
CA ASP A 503 57.87 -39.65 -11.96
C ASP A 503 57.79 -39.47 -13.49
N GLN A 504 57.92 -40.56 -14.26
CA GLN A 504 57.89 -40.54 -15.74
C GLN A 504 56.65 -39.84 -16.34
N LYS A 505 55.50 -39.92 -15.67
CA LYS A 505 54.25 -39.28 -16.13
C LYS A 505 54.26 -37.77 -15.89
N THR A 506 54.81 -37.34 -14.75
CA THR A 506 54.87 -35.94 -14.30
C THR A 506 55.98 -35.17 -15.01
N ARG A 507 57.10 -35.84 -15.38
CA ARG A 507 58.18 -35.30 -16.23
C ARG A 507 57.73 -34.82 -17.61
N LYS A 508 56.63 -35.35 -18.15
CA LYS A 508 56.05 -34.86 -19.43
C LYS A 508 55.38 -33.50 -19.31
N SER A 509 55.04 -33.06 -18.10
CA SER A 509 54.31 -31.81 -17.83
C SER A 509 55.17 -30.71 -17.20
N LEU A 510 56.45 -30.97 -16.92
CA LEU A 510 57.33 -30.12 -16.11
C LEU A 510 58.62 -29.89 -16.89
N GLY A 511 58.97 -28.63 -17.16
CA GLY A 511 60.20 -28.24 -17.84
C GLY A 511 61.46 -28.46 -16.99
N ARG A 512 62.64 -28.42 -17.63
CA ARG A 512 63.94 -28.57 -16.94
C ARG A 512 64.30 -27.37 -16.05
N GLU A 513 63.77 -26.20 -16.35
CA GLU A 513 63.96 -24.94 -15.62
C GLU A 513 62.71 -24.56 -14.81
N GLU A 514 61.99 -25.57 -14.32
CA GLU A 514 60.74 -25.37 -13.60
C GLU A 514 60.71 -26.18 -12.30
N PHE A 515 60.10 -25.60 -11.28
CA PHE A 515 59.73 -26.29 -10.05
C PHE A 515 58.22 -26.17 -9.83
N ARG A 516 57.63 -27.15 -9.16
CA ARG A 516 56.21 -27.21 -8.85
C ARG A 516 55.99 -27.26 -7.35
N LEU A 517 55.09 -26.41 -6.88
CA LEU A 517 54.61 -26.40 -5.50
C LEU A 517 53.17 -26.90 -5.43
N LEU A 518 52.91 -27.77 -4.47
CA LEU A 518 51.57 -28.25 -4.14
C LEU A 518 50.96 -27.31 -3.08
N HIS A 519 50.33 -26.23 -3.53
CA HIS A 519 49.63 -25.27 -2.67
C HIS A 519 48.31 -25.84 -2.14
N TYR A 520 47.71 -25.21 -1.12
CA TYR A 520 46.36 -25.59 -0.67
C TYR A 520 45.30 -25.51 -1.79
N ALA A 521 45.54 -24.61 -2.75
CA ALA A 521 44.69 -24.34 -3.90
C ALA A 521 44.80 -25.38 -5.03
N GLY A 522 45.95 -26.07 -5.11
CA GLY A 522 46.30 -26.92 -6.25
C GLY A 522 47.78 -26.84 -6.61
N GLU A 523 48.17 -27.53 -7.68
CA GLU A 523 49.55 -27.56 -8.15
C GLU A 523 49.87 -26.34 -9.01
N VAL A 524 50.99 -25.66 -8.71
CA VAL A 524 51.46 -24.51 -9.52
C VAL A 524 52.89 -24.77 -9.95
N THR A 525 53.14 -24.63 -11.25
CA THR A 525 54.48 -24.80 -11.85
C THR A 525 55.07 -23.42 -12.14
N TYR A 526 56.24 -23.13 -11.57
CA TYR A 526 56.97 -21.88 -11.69
C TYR A 526 58.24 -22.08 -12.51
N SER A 527 58.50 -21.17 -13.46
CA SER A 527 59.76 -21.11 -14.20
C SER A 527 60.77 -20.29 -13.41
N VAL A 528 61.99 -20.83 -13.21
CA VAL A 528 63.05 -20.11 -12.50
C VAL A 528 63.66 -18.97 -13.31
N ALA A 529 63.39 -18.88 -14.61
CA ALA A 529 63.95 -17.84 -15.47
C ALA A 529 63.62 -16.43 -14.95
N GLY A 530 64.68 -15.66 -14.70
CA GLY A 530 64.65 -14.30 -14.16
C GLY A 530 64.33 -14.21 -12.65
N PHE A 531 64.36 -15.30 -11.89
CA PHE A 531 64.09 -15.24 -10.43
C PHE A 531 65.15 -14.44 -9.69
N LEU A 532 66.45 -14.64 -9.99
CA LEU A 532 67.53 -13.92 -9.33
C LEU A 532 67.48 -12.42 -9.64
N ASP A 533 67.27 -12.06 -10.91
CA ASP A 533 67.19 -10.66 -11.35
C ASP A 533 66.02 -9.92 -10.71
N LYS A 534 64.85 -10.58 -10.64
CA LYS A 534 63.65 -10.02 -10.01
C LYS A 534 63.81 -9.88 -8.50
N ASN A 535 64.56 -10.77 -7.86
CA ASN A 535 64.80 -10.72 -6.41
C ASN A 535 65.85 -9.68 -6.01
N ASN A 536 66.88 -9.48 -6.84
CA ASN A 536 67.98 -8.57 -6.55
C ASN A 536 67.53 -7.10 -6.48
N ASP A 537 66.54 -6.68 -7.29
CA ASP A 537 65.98 -5.30 -7.37
C ASP A 537 67.05 -4.20 -7.20
N LEU A 538 68.25 -4.46 -7.75
CA LEU A 538 69.46 -3.72 -7.40
C LEU A 538 69.57 -2.45 -8.25
N LEU A 539 69.41 -1.30 -7.60
CA LEU A 539 69.68 0.00 -8.21
C LEU A 539 71.12 0.42 -7.91
N PHE A 540 71.90 0.68 -8.96
CA PHE A 540 73.30 1.11 -8.82
C PHE A 540 73.42 2.43 -8.04
N ARG A 541 74.52 2.57 -7.29
CA ARG A 541 74.74 3.70 -6.38
C ARG A 541 74.79 5.05 -7.10
N ASN A 542 75.45 5.11 -8.25
CA ASN A 542 75.51 6.31 -9.08
C ASN A 542 74.11 6.76 -9.55
N LEU A 543 73.24 5.83 -9.97
CA LEU A 543 71.86 6.16 -10.32
C LEU A 543 71.09 6.76 -9.13
N LYS A 544 71.30 6.24 -7.91
CA LYS A 544 70.73 6.82 -6.69
C LYS A 544 71.28 8.23 -6.43
N GLU A 545 72.59 8.41 -6.52
CA GLU A 545 73.26 9.72 -6.34
C GLU A 545 72.70 10.77 -7.31
N THR A 546 72.48 10.41 -8.59
CA THR A 546 71.85 11.29 -9.57
C THR A 546 70.42 11.68 -9.17
N MET A 547 69.59 10.71 -8.73
CA MET A 547 68.21 11.00 -8.31
C MET A 547 68.14 11.84 -7.03
N CYS A 548 69.06 11.65 -6.07
CA CYS A 548 69.16 12.48 -4.86
C CYS A 548 69.47 13.95 -5.14
N ASN A 549 70.03 14.26 -6.31
CA ASN A 549 70.35 15.63 -6.75
C ASN A 549 69.28 16.23 -7.66
N SER A 550 68.16 15.54 -7.87
CA SER A 550 67.01 16.06 -8.60
C SER A 550 66.41 17.30 -7.92
N GLU A 551 66.10 18.32 -8.71
CA GLU A 551 65.34 19.50 -8.27
C GLU A 551 63.82 19.23 -8.18
N ASN A 552 63.35 18.09 -8.71
CA ASN A 552 61.94 17.69 -8.57
C ASN A 552 61.66 17.31 -7.10
N PRO A 553 60.75 18.01 -6.40
CA PRO A 553 60.51 17.79 -4.98
C PRO A 553 60.06 16.37 -4.63
N ILE A 554 59.32 15.71 -5.54
CA ILE A 554 58.80 14.36 -5.34
C ILE A 554 59.95 13.34 -5.46
N ILE A 555 60.81 13.45 -6.48
CA ILE A 555 61.97 12.57 -6.64
C ILE A 555 62.93 12.73 -5.46
N ASN A 556 63.21 13.96 -5.03
CA ASN A 556 64.08 14.21 -3.88
C ASN A 556 63.56 13.54 -2.59
N GLN A 557 62.25 13.62 -2.34
CA GLN A 557 61.61 12.90 -1.21
C GLN A 557 61.61 11.38 -1.38
N CYS A 558 61.56 10.88 -2.61
CA CYS A 558 61.60 9.46 -2.91
C CYS A 558 63.01 8.86 -2.74
N PHE A 559 64.07 9.66 -2.89
CA PHE A 559 65.47 9.23 -2.84
C PHE A 559 66.23 10.04 -1.77
N ASP A 560 66.11 9.62 -0.51
CA ASP A 560 66.77 10.30 0.61
C ASP A 560 68.29 10.09 0.57
N ARG A 561 69.04 11.17 0.85
CA ARG A 561 70.51 11.16 0.95
C ARG A 561 71.02 10.23 2.05
N THR A 562 70.20 9.93 3.06
CA THR A 562 70.53 8.96 4.12
C THR A 562 70.77 7.55 3.58
N GLU A 563 70.17 7.17 2.44
CA GLU A 563 70.41 5.87 1.81
C GLU A 563 71.83 5.71 1.24
N LEU A 564 72.54 6.82 1.00
CA LEU A 564 73.91 6.80 0.45
C LEU A 564 74.97 6.55 1.52
N THR A 565 74.64 6.81 2.80
CA THR A 565 75.52 6.60 3.95
C THR A 565 75.30 5.25 4.61
N ASP A 566 74.13 4.62 4.42
CA ASP A 566 73.86 3.29 4.96
C ASP A 566 74.70 2.22 4.23
N LYS A 567 75.62 1.60 4.99
CA LYS A 567 76.49 0.52 4.49
C LYS A 567 75.78 -0.84 4.53
N LYS A 568 74.58 -0.93 5.10
CA LYS A 568 73.77 -2.16 5.03
C LYS A 568 73.34 -2.39 3.58
N ARG A 569 73.55 -3.62 3.11
CA ARG A 569 73.03 -4.02 1.79
C ARG A 569 71.49 -3.95 1.82
N PRO A 570 70.85 -3.45 0.76
CA PRO A 570 69.40 -3.43 0.67
C PRO A 570 68.85 -4.86 0.76
N GLU A 571 67.74 -5.02 1.48
CA GLU A 571 67.02 -6.30 1.52
C GLU A 571 66.55 -6.68 0.11
N THR A 572 66.56 -7.97 -0.21
CA THR A 572 66.03 -8.50 -1.48
C THR A 572 64.52 -8.33 -1.56
N ALA A 573 63.95 -8.35 -2.76
CA ALA A 573 62.51 -8.16 -2.96
C ALA A 573 61.67 -9.20 -2.20
N ALA A 574 62.10 -10.48 -2.18
CA ALA A 574 61.40 -11.55 -1.47
C ALA A 574 61.45 -11.38 0.06
N THR A 575 62.59 -10.93 0.62
CA THR A 575 62.70 -10.67 2.07
C THR A 575 61.92 -9.43 2.49
N GLN A 576 61.98 -8.33 1.73
CA GLN A 576 61.12 -7.16 1.96
C GLN A 576 59.65 -7.56 1.96
N PHE A 577 59.26 -8.43 1.02
CA PHE A 577 57.90 -8.93 0.93
C PHE A 577 57.52 -9.75 2.16
N LYS A 578 58.34 -10.74 2.54
CA LYS A 578 58.12 -11.55 3.74
C LYS A 578 57.96 -10.67 4.99
N ASN A 579 58.84 -9.69 5.18
CA ASN A 579 58.77 -8.77 6.31
C ASN A 579 57.48 -7.94 6.31
N SER A 580 57.05 -7.46 5.13
CA SER A 580 55.81 -6.70 4.97
C SER A 580 54.57 -7.55 5.24
N LEU A 581 54.60 -8.81 4.81
CA LEU A 581 53.53 -9.78 5.04
C LEU A 581 53.41 -10.13 6.52
N SER A 582 54.53 -10.35 7.22
CA SER A 582 54.52 -10.59 8.67
C SER A 582 53.89 -9.44 9.45
N LYS A 583 54.23 -8.19 9.11
CA LYS A 583 53.60 -6.99 9.70
C LYS A 583 52.09 -6.97 9.44
N LEU A 584 51.64 -7.31 8.24
CA LEU A 584 50.22 -7.41 7.92
C LEU A 584 49.54 -8.49 8.78
N MET A 585 50.15 -9.66 8.95
CA MET A 585 49.59 -10.74 9.79
C MET A 585 49.43 -10.30 11.24
N GLU A 586 50.41 -9.58 11.81
CA GLU A 586 50.32 -9.00 13.16
C GLU A 586 49.13 -8.02 13.29
N ILE A 587 48.95 -7.14 12.29
CA ILE A 587 47.83 -6.20 12.23
C ILE A 587 46.50 -6.94 12.17
N LEU A 588 46.40 -8.03 11.41
CA LEU A 588 45.17 -8.80 11.26
C LEU A 588 44.86 -9.65 12.51
N MET A 589 45.88 -10.22 13.17
CA MET A 589 45.70 -10.99 14.41
C MET A 589 45.22 -10.15 15.59
N SER A 590 45.49 -8.83 15.58
CA SER A 590 45.01 -7.91 16.62
C SER A 590 43.54 -7.49 16.46
N LYS A 591 42.87 -7.88 15.37
CA LYS A 591 41.49 -7.47 15.03
C LYS A 591 40.55 -8.65 14.91
N GLU A 592 39.26 -8.41 15.11
CA GLU A 592 38.22 -9.41 14.88
C GLU A 592 37.91 -9.53 13.36
N PRO A 593 38.07 -10.71 12.75
CA PRO A 593 37.96 -10.84 11.31
C PRO A 593 36.52 -11.18 10.85
N SER A 594 36.13 -10.60 9.72
CA SER A 594 34.94 -10.92 8.93
C SER A 594 35.38 -11.26 7.51
N TYR A 595 34.77 -12.25 6.87
CA TYR A 595 35.29 -12.81 5.62
C TYR A 595 34.29 -12.70 4.47
N ILE A 596 34.77 -12.25 3.32
CA ILE A 596 34.04 -12.23 2.05
C ILE A 596 34.85 -13.00 1.00
N ARG A 597 34.21 -14.00 0.40
CA ARG A 597 34.80 -14.89 -0.61
C ARG A 597 34.11 -14.64 -1.95
N CYS A 598 34.81 -13.94 -2.84
CA CYS A 598 34.34 -13.58 -4.18
C CYS A 598 34.63 -14.69 -5.18
N ILE A 599 33.65 -15.02 -6.02
CA ILE A 599 33.71 -16.06 -7.07
C ILE A 599 33.42 -15.44 -8.43
N LYS A 600 34.24 -15.80 -9.42
CA LYS A 600 34.07 -15.45 -10.83
C LYS A 600 33.20 -16.50 -11.54
N PRO A 601 32.05 -16.18 -12.14
CA PRO A 601 31.19 -17.23 -12.69
C PRO A 601 31.64 -17.76 -14.06
N ASN A 602 32.40 -16.99 -14.84
CA ASN A 602 32.89 -17.39 -16.17
C ASN A 602 34.05 -16.47 -16.63
N ASP A 603 34.91 -16.98 -17.51
CA ASP A 603 36.05 -16.21 -18.07
C ASP A 603 35.66 -15.21 -19.18
N ALA A 604 34.52 -15.43 -19.83
CA ALA A 604 34.03 -14.60 -20.93
C ALA A 604 33.46 -13.23 -20.46
N LYS A 605 33.39 -12.98 -19.15
CA LYS A 605 32.80 -11.77 -18.54
C LYS A 605 31.34 -11.52 -18.97
N GLN A 606 30.60 -12.61 -19.20
CA GLN A 606 29.21 -12.57 -19.65
C GLN A 606 28.27 -12.65 -18.44
N ALA A 607 27.23 -11.83 -18.45
CA ALA A 607 26.13 -11.96 -17.51
C ALA A 607 25.39 -13.29 -17.70
N ASP A 608 24.77 -13.81 -16.64
CA ASP A 608 23.92 -15.02 -16.63
C ASP A 608 24.59 -16.34 -17.05
N ARG A 609 25.91 -16.32 -17.32
CA ARG A 609 26.70 -17.51 -17.64
C ARG A 609 27.39 -18.05 -16.38
N PHE A 610 27.21 -19.34 -16.13
CA PHE A 610 27.77 -20.06 -14.99
C PHE A 610 28.61 -21.24 -15.47
N ASP A 611 29.92 -21.16 -15.32
CA ASP A 611 30.86 -22.23 -15.65
C ASP A 611 31.14 -23.09 -14.41
N GLU A 612 30.60 -24.30 -14.42
CA GLU A 612 30.71 -25.21 -13.28
C GLU A 612 32.15 -25.64 -13.02
N VAL A 613 32.97 -25.84 -14.05
CA VAL A 613 34.35 -26.31 -13.91
C VAL A 613 35.21 -25.22 -13.27
N LEU A 614 35.06 -23.99 -13.76
CA LEU A 614 35.74 -22.82 -13.19
C LEU A 614 35.34 -22.62 -11.73
N ILE A 615 34.04 -22.64 -11.41
CA ILE A 615 33.56 -22.41 -10.04
C ILE A 615 33.98 -23.55 -9.12
N ARG A 616 33.98 -24.81 -9.57
CA ARG A 616 34.50 -25.95 -8.81
C ARG A 616 35.94 -25.72 -8.36
N HIS A 617 36.79 -25.29 -9.29
CA HIS A 617 38.17 -24.93 -8.97
C HIS A 617 38.25 -23.84 -7.89
N GLN A 618 37.39 -22.81 -7.99
CA GLN A 618 37.32 -21.73 -7.00
C GLN A 618 36.78 -22.13 -5.64
N VAL A 619 35.78 -23.00 -5.59
CA VAL A 619 35.25 -23.54 -4.34
C VAL A 619 36.34 -24.29 -3.58
N LYS A 620 37.18 -25.04 -4.31
CA LYS A 620 38.33 -25.76 -3.75
C LYS A 620 39.40 -24.81 -3.22
N TYR A 621 39.93 -23.89 -4.03
CA TYR A 621 41.03 -23.04 -3.56
C TYR A 621 40.58 -21.91 -2.61
N LEU A 622 39.31 -21.53 -2.54
CA LEU A 622 38.83 -20.63 -1.50
C LEU A 622 38.62 -21.35 -0.15
N GLY A 623 38.80 -22.67 -0.13
CA GLY A 623 38.59 -23.51 1.04
C GLY A 623 37.15 -23.47 1.56
N LEU A 624 36.16 -23.29 0.65
CA LEU A 624 34.76 -23.10 1.06
C LEU A 624 34.16 -24.38 1.65
N MET A 625 34.56 -25.54 1.13
CA MET A 625 34.12 -26.83 1.65
C MET A 625 34.68 -27.10 3.04
N GLU A 626 35.95 -26.77 3.26
CA GLU A 626 36.62 -26.86 4.56
C GLU A 626 35.97 -25.89 5.56
N ASN A 627 35.69 -24.66 5.14
CA ASN A 627 34.97 -23.67 5.94
C ASN A 627 33.60 -24.19 6.37
N LEU A 628 32.84 -24.75 5.42
CA LEU A 628 31.54 -25.37 5.69
C LEU A 628 31.65 -26.53 6.68
N ARG A 629 32.67 -27.41 6.54
CA ARG A 629 32.91 -28.52 7.46
C ARG A 629 33.22 -28.04 8.87
N VAL A 630 34.10 -27.05 9.02
CA VAL A 630 34.44 -26.44 10.32
C VAL A 630 33.21 -25.81 10.96
N ARG A 631 32.44 -25.01 10.19
CA ARG A 631 31.25 -24.32 10.69
C ARG A 631 30.10 -25.26 11.04
N ARG A 632 29.96 -26.40 10.35
CA ARG A 632 28.90 -27.39 10.62
C ARG A 632 29.26 -28.38 11.72
N ALA A 633 30.54 -28.71 11.89
CA ALA A 633 30.98 -29.48 13.05
C ALA A 633 30.66 -28.73 14.35
N GLY A 634 30.78 -27.40 14.31
CA GLY A 634 30.32 -26.51 15.36
C GLY A 634 28.80 -26.27 15.40
N PHE A 635 28.39 -25.35 16.26
CA PHE A 635 27.00 -24.90 16.39
C PHE A 635 26.73 -23.72 15.47
N ALA A 636 25.73 -23.85 14.60
CA ALA A 636 25.37 -22.81 13.63
C ALA A 636 24.89 -21.50 14.27
N TYR A 637 24.24 -21.56 15.43
CA TYR A 637 23.71 -20.38 16.09
C TYR A 637 24.03 -20.38 17.58
N ARG A 638 24.43 -19.21 18.10
CA ARG A 638 24.69 -19.00 19.52
C ARG A 638 24.16 -17.66 20.00
N ARG A 639 23.48 -17.64 21.15
CA ARG A 639 23.04 -16.39 21.81
C ARG A 639 22.97 -16.51 23.31
N LYS A 640 23.20 -15.39 24.00
CA LYS A 640 22.97 -15.28 25.46
C LYS A 640 21.52 -15.63 25.79
N TYR A 641 21.33 -16.32 26.90
CA TYR A 641 20.01 -16.79 27.32
C TYR A 641 18.98 -15.68 27.43
N GLU A 642 19.36 -14.52 27.98
CA GLU A 642 18.49 -13.35 28.15
C GLU A 642 17.90 -12.87 26.81
N VAL A 643 18.77 -12.68 25.82
CA VAL A 643 18.40 -12.18 24.49
C VAL A 643 17.53 -13.21 23.77
N PHE A 644 17.90 -14.49 23.84
CA PHE A 644 17.14 -15.56 23.23
C PHE A 644 15.74 -15.67 23.85
N LEU A 645 15.66 -15.68 25.18
CA LEU A 645 14.38 -15.77 25.89
C LEU A 645 13.49 -14.56 25.61
N GLN A 646 14.03 -13.34 25.66
CA GLN A 646 13.23 -12.13 25.40
C GLN A 646 12.59 -12.14 24.01
N ARG A 647 13.30 -12.66 23.01
CA ARG A 647 12.81 -12.78 21.64
C ARG A 647 11.74 -13.86 21.49
N TYR A 648 11.99 -15.06 22.02
CA TYR A 648 11.19 -16.24 21.72
C TYR A 648 10.20 -16.64 22.83
N LYS A 649 10.17 -15.96 23.98
CA LYS A 649 9.24 -16.27 25.09
C LYS A 649 7.77 -16.30 24.69
N SER A 650 7.36 -15.60 23.63
CA SER A 650 5.96 -15.60 23.19
C SER A 650 5.47 -16.93 22.61
N LEU A 651 6.41 -17.81 22.24
CA LEU A 651 6.15 -19.12 21.65
C LEU A 651 5.70 -20.15 22.68
N CYS A 652 6.16 -20.03 23.93
CA CYS A 652 5.80 -20.96 24.99
C CYS A 652 4.83 -20.29 25.98
N PRO A 653 3.68 -20.92 26.31
CA PRO A 653 2.73 -20.37 27.27
C PRO A 653 3.32 -20.14 28.67
N GLU A 654 4.30 -20.96 29.08
CA GLU A 654 4.92 -20.88 30.41
C GLU A 654 5.93 -19.73 30.55
N THR A 655 6.53 -19.29 29.44
CA THR A 655 7.49 -18.17 29.44
C THR A 655 6.83 -16.82 29.08
N TRP A 656 5.58 -16.85 28.61
CA TRP A 656 4.81 -15.66 28.25
C TRP A 656 3.84 -15.23 29.35
N PRO A 657 3.69 -13.93 29.68
CA PRO A 657 4.32 -12.75 29.07
C PRO A 657 5.64 -12.32 29.71
N THR A 658 5.88 -12.75 30.95
CA THR A 658 7.04 -12.37 31.76
C THR A 658 7.62 -13.64 32.37
N TRP A 659 8.95 -13.73 32.43
CA TRP A 659 9.66 -14.84 33.06
C TRP A 659 10.47 -14.28 34.23
N ASP A 660 10.20 -14.78 35.43
CA ASP A 660 10.80 -14.28 36.68
C ASP A 660 11.98 -15.14 37.17
N GLY A 661 12.22 -16.30 36.51
CA GLY A 661 13.32 -17.21 36.83
C GLY A 661 14.64 -16.82 36.14
N ARG A 662 15.68 -17.64 36.34
CA ARG A 662 16.95 -17.47 35.62
C ARG A 662 16.72 -17.62 34.11
N PRO A 663 17.37 -16.80 33.26
CA PRO A 663 17.22 -16.89 31.81
C PRO A 663 17.55 -18.27 31.23
N HIS A 664 18.57 -18.94 31.79
CA HIS A 664 18.94 -20.32 31.44
C HIS A 664 17.75 -21.28 31.53
N ASP A 665 17.02 -21.23 32.65
CA ASP A 665 15.90 -22.14 32.93
C ASP A 665 14.70 -21.83 32.03
N GLY A 666 14.46 -20.54 31.75
CA GLY A 666 13.42 -20.12 30.81
C GLY A 666 13.69 -20.58 29.39
N VAL A 667 14.95 -20.53 28.94
CA VAL A 667 15.34 -21.09 27.64
C VAL A 667 15.21 -22.61 27.64
N ALA A 668 15.56 -23.32 28.71
CA ALA A 668 15.37 -24.77 28.80
C ALA A 668 13.89 -25.18 28.67
N VAL A 669 12.97 -24.46 29.34
CA VAL A 669 11.52 -24.69 29.22
C VAL A 669 11.03 -24.40 27.80
N LEU A 670 11.45 -23.29 27.21
CA LEU A 670 11.10 -22.90 25.85
C LEU A 670 11.54 -23.95 24.83
N VAL A 671 12.80 -24.39 24.91
CA VAL A 671 13.39 -25.38 23.99
C VAL A 671 12.70 -26.74 24.11
N LYS A 672 12.36 -27.15 25.34
CA LYS A 672 11.57 -28.36 25.59
C LYS A 672 10.17 -28.25 24.99
N HIS A 673 9.52 -27.09 25.11
CA HIS A 673 8.19 -26.85 24.52
C HIS A 673 8.22 -26.87 22.99
N LEU A 674 9.28 -26.34 22.39
CA LEU A 674 9.50 -26.36 20.93
C LEU A 674 9.90 -27.74 20.40
N GLY A 675 10.21 -28.70 21.28
CA GLY A 675 10.52 -30.07 20.89
C GLY A 675 11.90 -30.25 20.26
N TYR A 676 12.88 -29.42 20.60
CA TYR A 676 14.25 -29.61 20.10
C TYR A 676 14.84 -30.92 20.63
N LYS A 677 15.55 -31.66 19.77
CA LYS A 677 16.24 -32.88 20.20
C LYS A 677 17.60 -32.54 20.81
N GLN A 678 18.14 -33.42 21.66
CA GLN A 678 19.44 -33.23 22.34
C GLN A 678 20.65 -33.10 21.40
N GLU A 679 20.53 -33.57 20.16
CA GLU A 679 21.54 -33.42 19.10
C GLU A 679 21.48 -32.04 18.40
N GLU A 680 20.34 -31.36 18.48
CA GLU A 680 20.10 -30.08 17.80
C GLU A 680 20.56 -28.87 18.61
N TYR A 681 20.79 -29.02 19.91
CA TYR A 681 21.24 -27.93 20.76
C TYR A 681 22.13 -28.40 21.93
N LYS A 682 22.94 -27.47 22.45
CA LYS A 682 23.62 -27.58 23.73
C LYS A 682 23.40 -26.30 24.54
N MET A 683 23.33 -26.46 25.85
CA MET A 683 23.26 -25.36 26.80
C MET A 683 24.66 -25.11 27.33
N GLY A 684 25.27 -23.99 26.98
CA GLY A 684 26.55 -23.54 27.53
C GLY A 684 26.36 -22.87 28.90
N ARG A 685 27.43 -22.33 29.46
CA ARG A 685 27.38 -21.59 30.74
C ARG A 685 26.54 -20.32 30.65
N THR A 686 26.64 -19.55 29.56
CA THR A 686 25.96 -18.25 29.39
C THR A 686 25.10 -18.15 28.13
N LYS A 687 25.27 -19.07 27.17
CA LYS A 687 24.62 -19.03 25.86
C LYS A 687 23.95 -20.36 25.51
N ILE A 688 22.86 -20.29 24.75
CA ILE A 688 22.31 -21.43 24.02
C ILE A 688 23.06 -21.59 22.70
N PHE A 689 23.37 -22.84 22.35
CA PHE A 689 24.03 -23.24 21.10
C PHE A 689 23.10 -24.16 20.32
N ILE A 690 22.76 -23.81 19.08
CA ILE A 690 21.89 -24.60 18.19
C ILE A 690 22.74 -25.12 17.04
N ARG A 691 22.77 -26.45 16.88
CA ARG A 691 23.63 -27.18 15.93
C ARG A 691 23.12 -27.01 14.51
N PHE A 692 21.83 -27.26 14.29
CA PHE A 692 21.25 -27.21 12.94
C PHE A 692 20.48 -25.90 12.74
N PRO A 693 20.77 -25.13 11.68
CA PRO A 693 20.03 -23.91 11.43
C PRO A 693 18.57 -24.19 11.01
N LYS A 694 18.22 -25.42 10.59
CA LYS A 694 16.81 -25.85 10.40
C LYS A 694 15.97 -25.67 11.67
N THR A 695 16.54 -26.01 12.83
CA THR A 695 15.90 -25.87 14.13
C THR A 695 15.66 -24.39 14.46
N LEU A 696 16.61 -23.51 14.12
CA LEU A 696 16.44 -22.06 14.27
C LEU A 696 15.34 -21.50 13.36
N PHE A 697 15.33 -21.87 12.07
CA PHE A 697 14.31 -21.39 11.13
C PHE A 697 12.91 -21.83 11.51
N ALA A 698 12.73 -23.07 11.97
CA ALA A 698 11.44 -23.54 12.49
C ALA A 698 10.92 -22.66 13.64
N THR A 699 11.83 -22.19 14.49
CA THR A 699 11.49 -21.31 15.63
C THR A 699 11.16 -19.88 15.20
N GLU A 700 11.86 -19.33 14.20
CA GLU A 700 11.51 -18.04 13.60
C GLU A 700 10.18 -18.08 12.86
N ASP A 701 9.90 -19.15 12.10
CA ASP A 701 8.62 -19.35 11.43
C ASP A 701 7.46 -19.41 12.44
N ALA A 702 7.65 -20.16 13.54
CA ALA A 702 6.69 -20.20 14.63
C ALA A 702 6.48 -18.81 15.25
N LEU A 703 7.54 -18.00 15.37
CA LEU A 703 7.47 -16.65 15.94
C LEU A 703 6.68 -15.72 15.03
N GLU A 704 6.86 -15.81 13.72
CA GLU A 704 6.16 -14.98 12.74
C GLU A 704 4.65 -15.25 12.75
N VAL A 705 4.25 -16.53 12.80
CA VAL A 705 2.84 -16.92 12.99
C VAL A 705 2.30 -16.38 14.33
N ARG A 706 3.11 -16.45 15.39
CA ARG A 706 2.72 -15.96 16.72
C ARG A 706 2.52 -14.45 16.75
N LYS A 707 3.34 -13.66 16.06
CA LYS A 707 3.17 -12.19 15.94
C LYS A 707 1.80 -11.82 15.38
N GLN A 708 1.34 -12.52 14.35
CA GLN A 708 0.01 -12.28 13.76
C GLN A 708 -1.13 -12.56 14.76
N SER A 709 -1.00 -13.63 15.56
CA SER A 709 -1.94 -13.95 16.63
C SER A 709 -1.97 -12.87 17.73
N LEU A 710 -0.80 -12.39 18.16
CA LEU A 710 -0.69 -11.31 19.15
C LEU A 710 -1.30 -10.01 18.64
N ALA A 711 -1.00 -9.62 17.38
CA ALA A 711 -1.60 -8.45 16.75
C ALA A 711 -3.13 -8.55 16.70
N THR A 712 -3.66 -9.73 16.36
CA THR A 712 -5.12 -9.99 16.33
C THR A 712 -5.74 -9.81 17.72
N LYS A 713 -5.10 -10.32 18.78
CA LYS A 713 -5.57 -10.13 20.17
C LYS A 713 -5.56 -8.65 20.56
N MET A 714 -4.51 -7.90 20.25
CA MET A 714 -4.44 -6.46 20.53
C MET A 714 -5.54 -5.69 19.78
N GLN A 715 -5.73 -5.97 18.49
CA GLN A 715 -6.76 -5.36 17.66
C GLN A 715 -8.17 -5.69 18.19
N ALA A 716 -8.43 -6.94 18.57
CA ALA A 716 -9.73 -7.36 19.13
C ALA A 716 -10.03 -6.64 20.45
N THR A 717 -9.06 -6.56 21.36
CA THR A 717 -9.20 -5.85 22.65
C THR A 717 -9.43 -4.36 22.42
N TRP A 718 -8.69 -3.72 21.51
CA TRP A 718 -8.88 -2.30 21.19
C TRP A 718 -10.24 -2.03 20.54
N ARG A 719 -10.66 -2.85 19.57
CA ARG A 719 -11.99 -2.74 18.93
C ARG A 719 -13.10 -2.93 19.96
N GLY A 720 -12.96 -3.90 20.87
CA GLY A 720 -13.88 -4.14 21.98
C GLY A 720 -13.96 -2.93 22.93
N PHE A 721 -12.82 -2.40 23.36
CA PHE A 721 -12.73 -1.20 24.18
C PHE A 721 -13.42 0.01 23.52
N TYR A 722 -13.10 0.28 22.25
CA TYR A 722 -13.67 1.39 21.49
C TYR A 722 -15.20 1.28 21.38
N ARG A 723 -15.72 0.09 21.05
CA ARG A 723 -17.17 -0.16 20.98
C ARG A 723 -17.84 -0.03 22.34
N ARG A 724 -17.23 -0.56 23.40
CA ARG A 724 -17.73 -0.43 24.78
C ARG A 724 -17.81 1.03 25.21
N LYS A 725 -16.77 1.84 24.94
CA LYS A 725 -16.77 3.28 25.24
C LYS A 725 -17.89 4.01 24.51
N LYS A 726 -18.07 3.74 23.22
CA LYS A 726 -19.16 4.33 22.41
C LYS A 726 -20.55 3.94 22.96
N PHE A 727 -20.74 2.67 23.29
CA PHE A 727 -22.00 2.17 23.87
C PHE A 727 -22.30 2.82 25.22
N LEU A 728 -21.32 2.93 26.12
CA LEU A 728 -21.51 3.57 27.43
C LEU A 728 -21.89 5.05 27.28
N HIS A 729 -21.26 5.77 26.34
CA HIS A 729 -21.64 7.15 26.03
C HIS A 729 -23.10 7.25 25.55
N MET A 730 -23.49 6.42 24.58
CA MET A 730 -24.89 6.38 24.10
C MET A 730 -25.88 6.04 25.21
N LYS A 731 -25.54 5.07 26.08
CA LYS A 731 -26.36 4.68 27.23
C LYS A 731 -26.55 5.85 28.20
N HIS A 732 -25.48 6.58 28.54
CA HIS A 732 -25.56 7.74 29.43
C HIS A 732 -26.42 8.85 28.83
N SER A 733 -26.25 9.16 27.54
CA SER A 733 -27.08 10.15 26.84
C SER A 733 -28.55 9.75 26.81
N ALA A 734 -28.85 8.47 26.54
CA ALA A 734 -30.22 7.96 26.56
C ALA A 734 -30.86 8.06 27.95
N ILE A 735 -30.13 7.68 29.01
CA ILE A 735 -30.61 7.79 30.40
C ILE A 735 -30.87 9.25 30.76
N ALA A 736 -30.00 10.18 30.36
CA ALA A 736 -30.20 11.61 30.59
C ALA A 736 -31.46 12.12 29.88
N ILE A 737 -31.62 11.84 28.58
CA ILE A 737 -32.82 12.26 27.83
C ILE A 737 -34.10 11.68 28.48
N GLN A 738 -34.08 10.40 28.86
CA GLN A 738 -35.20 9.76 29.53
C GLN A 738 -35.52 10.38 30.90
N SER A 739 -34.52 10.75 31.70
CA SER A 739 -34.74 11.39 33.00
C SER A 739 -35.33 12.79 32.85
N TRP A 740 -34.83 13.57 31.89
CA TRP A 740 -35.39 14.88 31.53
C TRP A 740 -36.84 14.77 31.04
N TRP A 741 -37.13 13.79 30.17
CA TRP A 741 -38.48 13.55 29.67
C TRP A 741 -39.45 13.14 30.79
N ARG A 742 -39.05 12.21 31.67
CA ARG A 742 -39.83 11.82 32.86
C ARG A 742 -40.09 13.04 33.76
N GLY A 743 -39.08 13.88 33.98
CA GLY A 743 -39.21 15.13 34.74
C GLY A 743 -40.20 16.11 34.11
N THR A 744 -40.16 16.29 32.79
CA THR A 744 -41.10 17.16 32.06
C THR A 744 -42.53 16.65 32.12
N LEU A 745 -42.75 15.33 31.93
CA LEU A 745 -44.07 14.72 32.12
C LEU A 745 -44.60 14.90 33.55
N GLY A 746 -43.72 14.76 34.55
CA GLY A 746 -44.05 15.03 35.95
C GLY A 746 -44.49 16.47 36.19
N ARG A 747 -43.73 17.45 35.67
CA ARG A 747 -44.06 18.88 35.74
C ARG A 747 -45.36 19.21 35.02
N GLN A 748 -45.62 18.64 33.85
CA GLN A 748 -46.89 18.82 33.12
C GLN A 748 -48.08 18.31 33.94
N LYS A 749 -47.96 17.11 34.55
CA LYS A 749 -49.00 16.57 35.43
C LYS A 749 -49.23 17.47 36.66
N ALA A 750 -48.16 17.95 37.29
CA ALA A 750 -48.24 18.85 38.44
C ALA A 750 -48.89 20.20 38.07
N ALA A 751 -48.50 20.79 36.94
CA ALA A 751 -49.09 22.02 36.41
C ALA A 751 -50.59 21.85 36.13
N LYS A 752 -51.00 20.73 35.50
CA LYS A 752 -52.41 20.42 35.26
C LYS A 752 -53.21 20.30 36.56
N LYS A 753 -52.65 19.63 37.59
CA LYS A 753 -53.27 19.54 38.91
C LYS A 753 -53.38 20.91 39.60
N LYS A 754 -52.31 21.71 39.57
CA LYS A 754 -52.29 23.05 40.15
C LYS A 754 -53.31 23.97 39.49
N TRP A 755 -53.36 23.97 38.15
CA TRP A 755 -54.36 24.70 37.37
C TRP A 755 -55.79 24.29 37.71
N ALA A 756 -56.05 22.98 37.85
CA ALA A 756 -57.36 22.49 38.26
C ALA A 756 -57.74 22.98 39.67
N VAL A 757 -56.82 22.90 40.63
CA VAL A 757 -57.03 23.38 42.01
C VAL A 757 -57.28 24.89 42.04
N GLU A 758 -56.49 25.69 41.32
CA GLU A 758 -56.67 27.14 41.24
C GLU A 758 -58.01 27.51 40.59
N THR A 759 -58.39 26.84 39.51
CA THR A 759 -59.69 27.05 38.84
C THR A 759 -60.86 26.73 39.76
N ILE A 760 -60.83 25.58 40.45
CA ILE A 760 -61.86 25.19 41.42
C ILE A 760 -61.92 26.20 42.57
N ARG A 761 -60.76 26.60 43.11
CA ARG A 761 -60.70 27.59 44.20
C ARG A 761 -61.23 28.95 43.77
N ARG A 762 -60.91 29.42 42.56
CA ARG A 762 -61.45 30.67 42.00
C ARG A 762 -62.96 30.60 41.84
N PHE A 763 -63.48 29.48 41.33
CA PHE A 763 -64.93 29.27 41.20
C PHE A 763 -65.65 29.25 42.55
N ILE A 764 -65.11 28.53 43.55
CA ILE A 764 -65.68 28.46 44.91
C ILE A 764 -65.65 29.84 45.58
N LYS A 765 -64.52 30.55 45.53
CA LYS A 765 -64.42 31.92 46.07
C LYS A 765 -65.44 32.83 45.38
N GLY A 766 -65.51 32.83 44.05
CA GLY A 766 -66.50 33.64 43.32
C GLY A 766 -67.95 33.30 43.67
N PHE A 767 -68.27 32.03 43.92
CA PHE A 767 -69.58 31.61 44.40
C PHE A 767 -69.91 32.10 45.81
N ILE A 768 -68.93 32.14 46.72
CA ILE A 768 -69.09 32.71 48.08
C ILE A 768 -69.40 34.21 47.98
N TYR A 769 -68.65 34.95 47.16
CA TYR A 769 -68.80 36.41 46.97
C TYR A 769 -69.86 36.82 45.92
N ARG A 770 -70.77 35.91 45.55
CA ARG A 770 -71.74 36.10 44.44
C ARG A 770 -72.69 37.29 44.58
N ASN A 771 -72.99 37.70 45.81
CA ASN A 771 -73.93 38.79 46.11
C ASN A 771 -73.22 40.13 46.38
N HIS A 772 -71.88 40.18 46.28
CA HIS A 772 -71.11 41.41 46.45
C HIS A 772 -70.95 42.12 45.09
N PRO A 773 -70.73 43.44 45.06
CA PRO A 773 -70.34 44.15 43.83
C PRO A 773 -69.08 43.55 43.20
N ARG A 774 -68.86 43.78 41.90
CA ARG A 774 -67.74 43.17 41.14
C ARG A 774 -66.40 43.48 41.83
N CYS A 775 -65.71 42.46 42.30
CA CYS A 775 -64.39 42.49 42.94
C CYS A 775 -63.47 41.43 42.31
N GLN A 776 -62.17 41.46 42.62
CA GLN A 776 -61.19 40.55 42.02
C GLN A 776 -61.53 39.06 42.26
N GLU A 777 -62.24 38.75 43.35
CA GLU A 777 -62.60 37.39 43.74
C GLU A 777 -63.85 36.84 43.04
N ASN A 778 -64.79 37.69 42.59
CA ASN A 778 -66.06 37.27 41.98
C ASN A 778 -66.15 37.54 40.46
N GLU A 779 -65.21 38.29 39.90
CA GLU A 779 -65.16 38.66 38.48
C GLU A 779 -65.30 37.46 37.53
N TYR A 780 -64.46 36.45 37.71
CA TYR A 780 -64.48 35.24 36.87
C TYR A 780 -65.82 34.50 36.93
N PHE A 781 -66.41 34.42 38.12
CA PHE A 781 -67.68 33.72 38.32
C PHE A 781 -68.84 34.47 37.65
N LEU A 782 -68.90 35.81 37.79
CA LEU A 782 -69.94 36.63 37.17
C LEU A 782 -69.87 36.58 35.64
N ASP A 783 -68.67 36.66 35.05
CA ASP A 783 -68.50 36.58 33.60
C ASP A 783 -68.82 35.17 33.08
N TYR A 784 -68.48 34.12 33.83
CA TYR A 784 -68.87 32.75 33.51
C TYR A 784 -70.39 32.56 33.53
N ILE A 785 -71.10 33.08 34.54
CA ILE A 785 -72.57 32.98 34.62
C ILE A 785 -73.24 33.72 33.47
N ARG A 786 -72.74 34.91 33.10
CA ARG A 786 -73.21 35.68 31.93
C ARG A 786 -73.06 34.89 30.64
N PHE A 787 -71.86 34.38 30.37
CA PHE A 787 -71.58 33.61 29.18
C PHE A 787 -72.38 32.30 29.13
N SER A 788 -72.45 31.57 30.24
CA SER A 788 -73.19 30.32 30.36
C SER A 788 -74.68 30.52 30.10
N PHE A 789 -75.29 31.57 30.64
CA PHE A 789 -76.69 31.88 30.39
C PHE A 789 -76.96 32.21 28.91
N LEU A 790 -76.12 33.05 28.28
CA LEU A 790 -76.26 33.37 26.85
C LEU A 790 -76.09 32.14 25.95
N MET A 791 -75.15 31.25 26.27
CA MET A 791 -74.95 30.00 25.54
C MET A 791 -76.11 29.02 25.74
N ASN A 792 -76.67 28.95 26.96
CA ASN A 792 -77.87 28.18 27.24
C ASN A 792 -79.08 28.73 26.46
N LEU A 793 -79.23 30.06 26.42
CA LEU A 793 -80.27 30.73 25.67
C LEU A 793 -80.18 30.42 24.17
N LYS A 794 -79.00 30.53 23.56
CA LYS A 794 -78.77 30.19 22.14
C LYS A 794 -79.21 28.76 21.81
N ARG A 795 -78.98 27.81 22.70
CA ARG A 795 -79.32 26.39 22.48
C ARG A 795 -80.83 26.12 22.60
N ASN A 796 -81.54 26.91 23.38
CA ASN A 796 -82.93 26.69 23.76
C ASN A 796 -83.86 27.81 23.28
N LEU A 797 -83.68 28.27 22.04
CA LEU A 797 -84.58 29.22 21.39
C LEU A 797 -85.85 28.51 20.86
N PRO A 798 -87.03 29.17 20.89
CA PRO A 798 -88.27 28.63 20.32
C PRO A 798 -88.10 28.21 18.86
N LYS A 799 -88.69 27.07 18.47
CA LYS A 799 -88.54 26.54 17.10
C LYS A 799 -89.68 26.92 16.15
N THR A 800 -90.86 27.21 16.68
CA THR A 800 -92.04 27.61 15.89
C THR A 800 -92.74 28.81 16.51
N VAL A 801 -93.56 29.52 15.74
CA VAL A 801 -94.32 30.71 16.22
C VAL A 801 -95.28 30.37 17.36
N LEU A 802 -95.71 29.10 17.48
CA LEU A 802 -96.60 28.62 18.54
C LEU A 802 -95.84 28.17 19.81
N ASP A 803 -94.51 28.07 19.74
CA ASP A 803 -93.66 27.65 20.85
C ASP A 803 -93.35 28.83 21.78
N LYS A 804 -93.76 28.73 23.05
CA LYS A 804 -93.60 29.77 24.07
C LYS A 804 -92.44 29.52 25.05
N SER A 805 -91.63 28.49 24.85
CA SER A 805 -90.55 28.10 25.76
C SER A 805 -89.42 29.15 25.84
N TRP A 806 -88.99 29.54 27.05
CA TRP A 806 -87.89 30.48 27.27
C TRP A 806 -87.11 30.16 28.55
N PRO A 807 -85.76 30.09 28.53
CA PRO A 807 -84.96 29.77 29.72
C PRO A 807 -85.06 30.79 30.85
N THR A 808 -85.00 30.32 32.10
CA THR A 808 -85.03 31.18 33.30
C THR A 808 -83.70 31.92 33.49
N PRO A 809 -83.70 33.26 33.58
CA PRO A 809 -82.47 34.03 33.76
C PRO A 809 -81.96 34.05 35.21
N PRO A 810 -80.62 34.12 35.42
CA PRO A 810 -80.05 34.48 36.71
C PRO A 810 -80.49 35.89 37.16
N PRO A 811 -80.53 36.20 38.48
CA PRO A 811 -81.01 37.48 38.98
C PRO A 811 -80.34 38.72 38.36
N SER A 812 -79.05 38.62 38.02
CA SER A 812 -78.27 39.70 37.41
C SER A 812 -78.54 39.92 35.91
N LEU A 813 -79.35 39.07 35.26
CA LEU A 813 -79.59 39.05 33.81
C LEU A 813 -81.08 39.03 33.43
N CYS A 814 -81.97 39.24 34.39
CA CYS A 814 -83.42 39.24 34.16
C CYS A 814 -83.83 40.25 33.08
N GLU A 815 -83.32 41.48 33.16
CA GLU A 815 -83.62 42.56 32.20
C GLU A 815 -83.19 42.21 30.78
N ALA A 816 -81.93 41.77 30.61
CA ALA A 816 -81.40 41.38 29.30
C ALA A 816 -82.15 40.21 28.66
N SER A 817 -82.59 39.22 29.46
CA SER A 817 -83.36 38.07 28.97
C SER A 817 -84.73 38.47 28.42
N GLN A 818 -85.40 39.45 29.04
CA GLN A 818 -86.70 39.93 28.59
C GLN A 818 -86.61 40.63 27.22
N LEU A 819 -85.60 41.47 27.01
CA LEU A 819 -85.37 42.16 25.74
C LEU A 819 -85.08 41.17 24.59
N LEU A 820 -84.24 40.16 24.84
CA LEU A 820 -83.90 39.14 23.86
C LEU A 820 -85.13 38.28 23.46
N ARG A 821 -86.04 38.03 24.40
CA ARG A 821 -87.28 37.27 24.15
C ARG A 821 -88.18 37.97 23.14
N GLN A 822 -88.36 39.28 23.31
CA GLN A 822 -89.21 40.08 22.42
C GLN A 822 -88.67 40.11 20.99
N LEU A 823 -87.37 40.33 20.84
CA LEU A 823 -86.70 40.35 19.52
C LEU A 823 -86.79 39.01 18.78
N CYS A 824 -86.64 37.90 19.49
CA CYS A 824 -86.69 36.56 18.89
C CYS A 824 -88.07 36.26 18.28
N MET A 825 -89.15 36.58 19.01
CA MET A 825 -90.52 36.29 18.57
C MET A 825 -90.91 37.09 17.31
N GLN A 826 -90.57 38.37 17.26
CA GLN A 826 -90.87 39.23 16.11
C GLN A 826 -90.23 38.71 14.81
N ASN A 827 -88.97 38.27 14.89
CA ASN A 827 -88.26 37.74 13.72
C ASN A 827 -88.85 36.43 13.20
N MET A 828 -89.32 35.55 14.10
CA MET A 828 -89.91 34.27 13.71
C MET A 828 -91.23 34.43 12.94
N VAL A 829 -92.11 35.33 13.40
CA VAL A 829 -93.39 35.61 12.72
C VAL A 829 -93.15 36.12 11.31
N TRP A 830 -92.23 37.06 11.15
CA TRP A 830 -91.91 37.62 9.84
C TRP A 830 -91.35 36.59 8.86
N THR A 831 -90.54 35.65 9.35
CA THR A 831 -89.94 34.58 8.55
C THR A 831 -91.00 33.57 8.05
N TYR A 832 -92.02 33.27 8.85
CA TYR A 832 -93.08 32.33 8.47
C TYR A 832 -93.92 32.86 7.30
N CYS A 833 -94.37 34.12 7.36
CA CYS A 833 -95.20 34.72 6.32
C CYS A 833 -94.51 34.80 4.96
N LYS A 834 -93.18 34.97 4.93
CA LYS A 834 -92.40 35.01 3.68
C LYS A 834 -92.23 33.66 2.98
N ARG A 835 -92.51 32.53 3.65
CA ARG A 835 -92.21 31.18 3.10
C ARG A 835 -93.36 30.51 2.33
N ILE A 836 -94.54 31.11 2.24
CA ILE A 836 -95.71 30.50 1.56
C ILE A 836 -95.62 30.76 0.04
N SER A 837 -95.66 29.69 -0.78
CA SER A 837 -95.58 29.78 -2.25
C SER A 837 -96.95 30.02 -2.91
N PRO A 838 -96.99 30.56 -4.15
CA PRO A 838 -98.24 30.82 -4.88
C PRO A 838 -99.05 29.57 -5.22
N GLU A 839 -98.37 28.46 -5.55
CA GLU A 839 -99.01 27.16 -5.88
C GLU A 839 -99.73 26.56 -4.68
N TRP A 840 -99.11 26.65 -3.50
CA TRP A 840 -99.70 26.18 -2.27
C TRP A 840 -100.93 27.02 -1.88
N LYS A 841 -100.94 28.30 -2.23
CA LYS A 841 -102.11 29.16 -2.07
C LYS A 841 -103.29 28.68 -2.92
N GLN A 842 -103.08 28.33 -4.19
CA GLN A 842 -104.15 27.79 -5.06
C GLN A 842 -104.69 26.43 -4.57
N GLN A 843 -103.80 25.55 -4.08
CA GLN A 843 -104.20 24.27 -3.50
C GLN A 843 -105.10 24.46 -2.27
N LEU A 844 -104.79 25.45 -1.43
CA LEU A 844 -105.60 25.81 -0.27
C LEU A 844 -106.96 26.39 -0.69
N GLU A 845 -107.00 27.26 -1.71
CA GLU A 845 -108.26 27.84 -2.23
C GLU A 845 -109.23 26.76 -2.75
N GLN A 846 -108.78 25.80 -3.55
CA GLN A 846 -109.65 24.69 -4.02
C GLN A 846 -110.19 23.82 -2.88
N LYS A 847 -109.38 23.59 -1.84
CA LYS A 847 -109.79 22.83 -0.65
C LYS A 847 -110.77 23.59 0.22
N VAL A 848 -110.68 24.92 0.27
CA VAL A 848 -111.67 25.76 0.92
C VAL A 848 -113.02 25.62 0.22
N ILE A 849 -113.07 25.72 -1.12
CA ILE A 849 -114.32 25.56 -1.89
C ILE A 849 -114.91 24.15 -1.71
N ALA A 850 -114.10 23.10 -1.78
CA ALA A 850 -114.56 21.73 -1.51
C ALA A 850 -115.13 21.59 -0.09
N SER A 851 -114.55 22.31 0.88
CA SER A 851 -115.06 22.38 2.25
C SER A 851 -116.39 23.13 2.34
N GLU A 852 -116.64 24.12 1.49
CA GLU A 852 -117.93 24.84 1.49
C GLU A 852 -119.06 23.97 0.90
N ILE A 853 -118.78 23.19 -0.14
CA ILE A 853 -119.79 22.34 -0.80
C ILE A 853 -120.12 21.10 0.03
N PHE A 854 -119.12 20.35 0.51
CA PHE A 854 -119.33 18.98 1.00
C PHE A 854 -119.14 18.78 2.51
N LYS A 855 -118.49 19.70 3.24
CA LYS A 855 -118.20 19.51 4.67
C LYS A 855 -119.48 19.38 5.48
N GLY A 856 -119.68 18.22 6.08
CA GLY A 856 -120.86 17.90 6.87
C GLY A 856 -122.13 17.61 6.05
N LYS A 857 -122.05 17.56 4.71
CA LYS A 857 -123.20 17.30 3.82
C LYS A 857 -123.09 16.00 3.01
N LYS A 858 -121.87 15.48 2.76
CA LYS A 858 -121.63 14.18 2.11
C LYS A 858 -120.64 13.34 2.91
N ASP A 859 -120.97 12.07 3.14
CA ASP A 859 -120.26 11.22 4.10
C ASP A 859 -118.82 10.88 3.68
N ASN A 860 -118.52 10.82 2.38
CA ASN A 860 -117.17 10.52 1.89
C ASN A 860 -116.22 11.75 1.80
N TYR A 861 -116.66 12.95 2.21
CA TYR A 861 -115.83 14.16 2.17
C TYR A 861 -114.56 14.13 3.06
N PRO A 862 -114.59 13.69 4.33
CA PRO A 862 -113.40 13.71 5.20
C PRO A 862 -112.22 12.91 4.63
N GLN A 863 -112.52 11.82 3.90
CA GLN A 863 -111.51 10.99 3.24
C GLN A 863 -110.80 11.72 2.08
N SER A 864 -111.41 12.77 1.53
CA SER A 864 -110.85 13.59 0.47
C SER A 864 -109.92 14.70 0.96
N VAL A 865 -110.00 15.11 2.23
CA VAL A 865 -109.22 16.23 2.80
C VAL A 865 -107.70 16.01 2.72
N PRO A 866 -107.13 14.86 3.14
CA PRO A 866 -105.67 14.65 3.06
C PRO A 866 -105.17 14.39 1.64
N ARG A 867 -106.05 14.14 0.66
CA ARG A 867 -105.67 13.82 -0.72
C ARG A 867 -105.60 15.10 -1.55
N LEU A 868 -104.50 15.35 -2.25
CA LEU A 868 -104.38 16.51 -3.14
C LEU A 868 -105.29 16.38 -4.36
N PHE A 869 -105.84 17.51 -4.84
CA PHE A 869 -106.58 17.55 -6.10
C PHE A 869 -105.60 17.61 -7.26
N ILE A 870 -105.73 16.70 -8.23
CA ILE A 870 -104.79 16.58 -9.35
C ILE A 870 -105.39 17.21 -10.60
N ASN A 871 -104.56 17.79 -11.49
CA ASN A 871 -104.99 18.54 -12.67
C ASN A 871 -105.93 17.77 -13.62
N THR A 872 -105.63 16.54 -14.01
CA THR A 872 -106.51 15.64 -14.81
C THR A 872 -106.25 14.18 -14.44
N ARG A 873 -107.24 13.28 -14.61
CA ARG A 873 -107.14 11.85 -14.26
C ARG A 873 -107.03 10.92 -15.46
N LEU A 874 -107.42 11.37 -16.66
CA LEU A 874 -107.10 10.73 -17.93
C LEU A 874 -106.06 11.59 -18.67
N GLY A 875 -105.00 10.94 -19.14
CA GLY A 875 -103.97 11.56 -19.97
C GLY A 875 -104.42 11.72 -21.43
N ASN A 876 -103.82 12.66 -22.17
CA ASN A 876 -104.15 12.90 -23.58
C ASN A 876 -103.96 11.65 -24.46
N GLU A 877 -103.10 10.70 -24.07
CA GLU A 877 -102.84 9.44 -24.79
C GLU A 877 -103.97 8.40 -24.63
N GLU A 878 -104.75 8.48 -23.54
CA GLU A 878 -105.86 7.56 -23.25
C GLU A 878 -107.19 8.01 -23.88
N ILE A 879 -107.21 9.22 -24.44
CA ILE A 879 -108.36 9.79 -25.15
C ILE A 879 -108.14 9.55 -26.64
N ASN A 880 -109.10 8.91 -27.30
CA ASN A 880 -108.96 8.56 -28.71
C ASN A 880 -108.68 9.80 -29.59
N ALA A 881 -107.66 9.72 -30.46
CA ALA A 881 -107.24 10.84 -31.30
C ALA A 881 -108.37 11.43 -32.17
N LYS A 882 -109.35 10.62 -32.59
CA LYS A 882 -110.53 11.11 -33.34
C LYS A 882 -111.43 11.99 -32.49
N VAL A 883 -111.48 11.76 -31.18
CA VAL A 883 -112.24 12.58 -30.24
C VAL A 883 -111.51 13.90 -29.96
N LEU A 884 -110.18 13.85 -29.82
CA LEU A 884 -109.36 15.06 -29.70
C LEU A 884 -109.43 15.95 -30.95
N GLN A 885 -109.55 15.36 -32.15
CA GLN A 885 -109.80 16.11 -33.39
C GLN A 885 -111.24 16.65 -33.50
N ALA A 886 -112.22 15.95 -32.94
CA ALA A 886 -113.62 16.37 -32.95
C ALA A 886 -113.95 17.45 -31.90
N LEU A 887 -113.06 17.68 -30.93
CA LEU A 887 -113.10 18.80 -30.01
C LEU A 887 -112.50 20.01 -30.75
N GLU A 888 -113.35 20.82 -31.39
CA GLU A 888 -113.01 21.99 -32.22
C GLU A 888 -112.20 23.06 -31.43
N ASN A 889 -110.90 22.79 -31.19
CA ASN A 889 -109.94 23.62 -30.47
C ASN A 889 -110.21 23.91 -28.96
N GLU A 890 -111.11 23.17 -28.29
CA GLU A 890 -111.34 23.35 -26.85
C GLU A 890 -110.35 22.57 -25.97
N ALA A 891 -109.62 23.28 -25.09
CA ALA A 891 -108.66 22.68 -24.18
C ALA A 891 -109.34 21.93 -23.02
N ILE A 892 -108.93 20.68 -22.80
CA ILE A 892 -109.41 19.84 -21.70
C ILE A 892 -108.83 20.35 -20.37
N LYS A 893 -109.70 20.78 -19.45
CA LYS A 893 -109.35 21.22 -18.09
C LYS A 893 -109.36 20.08 -17.09
N TYR A 894 -110.19 19.07 -17.31
CA TYR A 894 -110.25 17.86 -16.49
C TYR A 894 -110.81 16.70 -17.29
N ALA A 895 -110.23 15.53 -17.16
CA ALA A 895 -110.74 14.30 -17.77
C ALA A 895 -110.73 13.17 -16.75
N VAL A 896 -111.80 12.38 -16.70
CA VAL A 896 -111.97 11.29 -15.73
C VAL A 896 -112.77 10.13 -16.36
N PRO A 897 -112.41 8.86 -16.09
CA PRO A 897 -113.22 7.74 -16.52
C PRO A 897 -114.51 7.70 -15.68
N VAL A 898 -115.64 7.43 -16.33
CA VAL A 898 -116.95 7.36 -15.68
C VAL A 898 -117.75 6.17 -16.18
N ILE A 899 -118.64 5.62 -15.36
CA ILE A 899 -119.61 4.62 -15.80
C ILE A 899 -120.94 5.32 -16.03
N LYS A 900 -121.45 5.25 -17.26
CA LYS A 900 -122.78 5.76 -17.63
C LYS A 900 -123.82 4.66 -17.54
N TYR A 901 -124.93 4.96 -16.89
CA TYR A 901 -126.08 4.05 -16.85
C TYR A 901 -127.06 4.37 -17.99
N ASP A 902 -127.40 3.35 -18.78
CA ASP A 902 -128.32 3.50 -19.91
C ASP A 902 -129.76 3.76 -19.49
N ARG A 903 -130.45 4.52 -20.32
CA ARG A 903 -131.83 4.98 -20.11
C ARG A 903 -132.90 3.89 -20.18
N LYS A 904 -132.68 2.86 -21.02
CA LYS A 904 -133.56 1.70 -21.15
C LYS A 904 -132.90 0.50 -20.47
N GLY A 905 -133.26 0.25 -19.21
CA GLY A 905 -132.83 -0.94 -18.47
C GLY A 905 -131.55 -0.79 -17.62
N TYR A 906 -131.00 0.42 -17.47
CA TYR A 906 -129.92 0.73 -16.51
C TYR A 906 -128.64 -0.13 -16.64
N LYS A 907 -128.29 -0.53 -17.86
CA LYS A 907 -127.01 -1.24 -18.08
C LYS A 907 -125.84 -0.27 -17.91
N ALA A 908 -124.87 -0.67 -17.09
CA ALA A 908 -123.62 0.05 -16.88
C ALA A 908 -122.75 0.00 -18.14
N ARG A 909 -122.27 1.16 -18.61
CA ARG A 909 -121.33 1.27 -19.73
C ARG A 909 -120.19 2.21 -19.39
N ALA A 910 -118.95 1.74 -19.58
CA ALA A 910 -117.78 2.59 -19.41
C ALA A 910 -117.77 3.73 -20.45
N ARG A 911 -117.53 4.95 -19.98
CA ARG A 911 -117.43 6.19 -20.76
C ARG A 911 -116.29 7.04 -20.22
N GLN A 912 -115.87 8.04 -20.99
CA GLN A 912 -114.96 9.08 -20.50
C GLN A 912 -115.72 10.40 -20.40
N LEU A 913 -115.54 11.11 -19.28
CA LEU A 913 -116.05 12.46 -19.08
C LEU A 913 -114.90 13.45 -19.27
N LEU A 914 -115.04 14.34 -20.24
CA LEU A 914 -114.07 15.39 -20.54
C LEU A 914 -114.72 16.75 -20.26
N LEU A 915 -114.08 17.55 -19.42
CA LEU A 915 -114.45 18.92 -19.09
C LEU A 915 -113.55 19.88 -19.85
N THR A 916 -114.15 20.66 -20.73
CA THR A 916 -113.50 21.80 -21.39
C THR A 916 -113.93 23.10 -20.71
N GLN A 917 -113.44 24.23 -21.22
CA GLN A 917 -113.84 25.55 -20.73
C GLN A 917 -115.34 25.80 -20.87
N ASN A 918 -116.00 25.24 -21.89
CA ASN A 918 -117.38 25.60 -22.24
C ASN A 918 -118.37 24.43 -22.16
N SER A 919 -117.90 23.18 -22.20
CA SER A 919 -118.79 22.02 -22.33
C SER A 919 -118.25 20.78 -21.59
N VAL A 920 -119.16 19.84 -21.33
CA VAL A 920 -118.92 18.48 -20.84
C VAL A 920 -119.19 17.49 -21.97
N PHE A 921 -118.19 16.69 -22.30
CA PHE A 921 -118.30 15.65 -23.33
C PHE A 921 -118.31 14.26 -22.71
N ILE A 922 -119.23 13.41 -23.19
CA ILE A 922 -119.32 12.00 -22.84
C ILE A 922 -118.94 11.17 -24.06
N VAL A 923 -117.88 10.39 -23.90
CA VAL A 923 -117.21 9.70 -25.00
C VAL A 923 -117.27 8.19 -24.81
N GLU A 924 -117.55 7.45 -25.89
CA GLU A 924 -117.37 5.99 -25.98
C GLU A 924 -116.30 5.73 -27.04
N GLU A 925 -115.14 5.24 -26.62
CA GLU A 925 -113.98 4.95 -27.48
C GLU A 925 -113.67 6.10 -28.45
N SER A 926 -113.99 5.94 -29.74
CA SER A 926 -113.71 6.91 -30.80
C SER A 926 -114.90 7.82 -31.16
N LYS A 927 -116.02 7.77 -30.43
CA LYS A 927 -117.26 8.51 -30.77
C LYS A 927 -117.78 9.32 -29.58
N ILE A 928 -118.05 10.60 -29.83
CA ILE A 928 -118.76 11.47 -28.88
C ILE A 928 -120.22 11.04 -28.85
N LYS A 929 -120.71 10.63 -27.67
CA LYS A 929 -122.09 10.17 -27.49
C LYS A 929 -123.02 11.29 -27.09
N GLN A 930 -122.52 12.25 -26.34
CA GLN A 930 -123.29 13.39 -25.85
C GLN A 930 -122.34 14.56 -25.55
N ARG A 931 -122.66 15.74 -26.05
CA ARG A 931 -122.06 17.02 -25.68
C ARG A 931 -123.10 17.76 -24.83
N ILE A 932 -122.68 18.33 -23.71
CA ILE A 932 -123.51 19.12 -22.81
C ILE A 932 -122.78 20.44 -22.61
N ASP A 933 -123.28 21.52 -23.18
CA ASP A 933 -122.70 22.84 -22.93
C ASP A 933 -123.02 23.29 -21.50
N HIS A 934 -122.12 24.04 -20.85
CA HIS A 934 -122.29 24.45 -19.44
C HIS A 934 -123.55 25.29 -19.24
N ASP A 935 -124.00 26.04 -20.26
CA ASP A 935 -125.25 26.79 -20.26
C ASP A 935 -126.49 25.89 -20.20
N ASN A 936 -126.41 24.70 -20.80
CA ASN A 936 -127.49 23.71 -20.81
C ASN A 936 -127.50 22.83 -19.55
N LEU A 937 -126.46 22.92 -18.71
CA LEU A 937 -126.37 22.21 -17.43
C LEU A 937 -127.14 22.99 -16.35
N THR A 938 -128.33 22.53 -16.01
CA THR A 938 -129.22 23.22 -15.05
C THR A 938 -128.83 22.96 -13.60
N GLY A 939 -128.27 21.79 -13.31
CA GLY A 939 -127.80 21.45 -11.97
C GLY A 939 -127.11 20.10 -11.91
N ILE A 940 -126.44 19.84 -10.77
CA ILE A 940 -125.78 18.57 -10.49
C ILE A 940 -126.37 18.00 -9.22
N SER A 941 -126.90 16.79 -9.28
CA SER A 941 -127.47 16.11 -8.11
C SER A 941 -126.61 14.94 -7.69
N VAL A 942 -126.35 14.83 -6.39
CA VAL A 942 -125.59 13.74 -5.77
C VAL A 942 -126.31 13.31 -4.49
N SER A 943 -126.13 12.07 -4.07
CA SER A 943 -126.66 11.63 -2.78
C SER A 943 -125.78 12.09 -1.61
N SER A 944 -126.34 12.18 -0.40
CA SER A 944 -125.58 12.45 0.82
C SER A 944 -124.71 11.27 1.28
N LEU A 945 -124.97 10.05 0.79
CA LEU A 945 -124.28 8.82 1.19
C LEU A 945 -122.86 8.74 0.60
N SER A 946 -122.11 7.69 0.97
CA SER A 946 -120.77 7.39 0.47
C SER A 946 -120.70 6.95 -1.01
N ASP A 947 -121.81 7.06 -1.75
CA ASP A 947 -121.93 6.60 -3.12
C ASP A 947 -121.10 7.44 -4.10
N ASN A 948 -120.78 6.81 -5.23
CA ASN A 948 -119.99 7.39 -6.30
C ASN A 948 -120.83 7.91 -7.47
N LEU A 949 -122.15 8.02 -7.31
CA LEU A 949 -123.09 8.28 -8.40
C LEU A 949 -123.60 9.72 -8.37
N PHE A 950 -123.67 10.35 -9.53
CA PHE A 950 -124.16 11.71 -9.68
C PHE A 950 -124.93 11.87 -10.98
N VAL A 951 -125.86 12.82 -11.00
CA VAL A 951 -126.70 13.12 -12.15
C VAL A 951 -126.42 14.52 -12.64
N LEU A 952 -126.16 14.63 -13.94
CA LEU A 952 -126.09 15.90 -14.64
C LEU A 952 -127.45 16.18 -15.28
N HIS A 953 -128.11 17.23 -14.83
CA HIS A 953 -129.41 17.66 -15.35
C HIS A 953 -129.22 18.58 -16.56
N VAL A 954 -129.87 18.24 -17.67
CA VAL A 954 -129.71 18.93 -18.96
C VAL A 954 -131.07 19.40 -19.47
N HIS A 955 -131.14 20.65 -19.93
CA HIS A 955 -132.34 21.22 -20.52
C HIS A 955 -132.70 20.55 -21.87
N CYS A 956 -133.99 20.24 -22.14
CA CYS A 956 -134.45 19.59 -23.38
C CYS A 956 -135.78 20.18 -23.85
N GLU A 957 -135.80 20.87 -25.01
CA GLU A 957 -137.03 21.44 -25.60
C GLU A 957 -137.55 20.65 -26.82
N ASP A 958 -136.75 19.77 -27.43
CA ASP A 958 -137.08 19.07 -28.69
C ASP A 958 -137.11 17.53 -28.58
N ASN A 959 -138.07 16.89 -29.27
CA ASN A 959 -138.28 15.43 -29.25
C ASN A 959 -137.12 14.58 -29.82
N LYS A 960 -136.06 15.19 -30.37
CA LYS A 960 -134.85 14.52 -30.87
C LYS A 960 -133.63 14.62 -29.93
N GLN A 961 -133.68 15.42 -28.85
CA GLN A 961 -132.52 15.65 -27.97
C GLN A 961 -132.41 14.63 -26.81
N LYS A 962 -131.19 14.40 -26.33
CA LYS A 962 -130.89 13.43 -25.27
C LYS A 962 -130.92 14.14 -23.90
N GLY A 963 -131.85 13.77 -23.01
CA GLY A 963 -131.98 14.33 -21.64
C GLY A 963 -130.86 14.02 -20.64
N ASP A 964 -131.21 13.92 -19.35
CA ASP A 964 -130.27 13.80 -18.22
C ASP A 964 -129.30 12.61 -18.34
N VAL A 965 -128.17 12.74 -17.64
CA VAL A 965 -127.10 11.74 -17.63
C VAL A 965 -126.77 11.31 -16.21
N VAL A 966 -126.93 10.00 -15.98
CA VAL A 966 -126.54 9.33 -14.75
C VAL A 966 -125.14 8.75 -14.91
N LEU A 967 -124.20 9.20 -14.06
CA LEU A 967 -122.79 8.85 -14.11
C LEU A 967 -122.28 8.40 -12.75
N GLN A 968 -121.24 7.56 -12.77
CA GLN A 968 -120.50 7.15 -11.58
C GLN A 968 -119.01 7.41 -11.77
N SER A 969 -118.33 7.95 -10.76
CA SER A 969 -116.88 8.26 -10.77
C SER A 969 -116.24 7.94 -9.42
N ASP A 970 -115.04 7.35 -9.40
CA ASP A 970 -114.30 7.08 -8.15
C ASP A 970 -113.72 8.35 -7.50
N HIS A 971 -113.81 9.49 -8.21
CA HIS A 971 -113.31 10.78 -7.76
C HIS A 971 -114.43 11.82 -7.73
N VAL A 972 -115.61 11.47 -7.18
CA VAL A 972 -116.79 12.33 -7.15
C VAL A 972 -116.51 13.72 -6.58
N ILE A 973 -115.88 13.84 -5.41
CA ILE A 973 -115.64 15.15 -4.77
C ILE A 973 -114.74 16.04 -5.64
N GLU A 974 -113.65 15.50 -6.19
CA GLU A 974 -112.74 16.24 -7.07
C GLU A 974 -113.44 16.62 -8.39
N THR A 975 -114.11 15.65 -9.01
CA THR A 975 -114.82 15.82 -10.30
C THR A 975 -115.92 16.86 -10.17
N LEU A 976 -116.75 16.79 -9.13
CA LEU A 976 -117.84 17.73 -8.89
C LEU A 976 -117.33 19.11 -8.52
N THR A 977 -116.32 19.23 -7.65
CA THR A 977 -115.74 20.55 -7.32
C THR A 977 -115.21 21.23 -8.58
N LYS A 978 -114.50 20.48 -9.44
CA LYS A 978 -113.97 21.02 -10.71
C LYS A 978 -115.05 21.32 -11.73
N THR A 979 -116.04 20.45 -11.88
CA THR A 979 -117.19 20.67 -12.77
C THR A 979 -117.95 21.92 -12.36
N ALA A 980 -118.25 22.06 -11.06
CA ALA A 980 -119.00 23.18 -10.53
C ALA A 980 -118.22 24.50 -10.58
N MET A 981 -116.90 24.47 -10.34
CA MET A 981 -116.02 25.63 -10.52
C MET A 981 -115.93 26.08 -11.99
N GLN A 982 -115.81 25.15 -12.94
CA GLN A 982 -115.71 25.51 -14.37
C GLN A 982 -117.04 25.94 -14.98
N ALA A 983 -118.14 25.28 -14.62
CA ALA A 983 -119.48 25.67 -15.08
C ALA A 983 -120.05 26.89 -14.32
N GLY A 984 -119.37 27.39 -13.28
CA GLY A 984 -119.88 28.48 -12.43
C GLY A 984 -121.15 28.12 -11.65
N LYS A 985 -121.38 26.83 -11.40
CA LYS A 985 -122.60 26.28 -10.77
C LYS A 985 -122.35 25.74 -9.35
N VAL A 986 -121.38 26.29 -8.61
CA VAL A 986 -121.03 25.88 -7.22
C VAL A 986 -122.24 25.85 -6.29
N ASN A 987 -123.18 26.80 -6.48
CA ASN A 987 -124.40 26.89 -5.67
C ASN A 987 -125.54 25.98 -6.15
N ASN A 988 -125.41 25.31 -7.30
CA ASN A 988 -126.45 24.45 -7.90
C ASN A 988 -126.12 22.95 -7.79
N VAL A 989 -125.24 22.59 -6.84
CA VAL A 989 -124.96 21.20 -6.48
C VAL A 989 -125.94 20.77 -5.39
N ASN A 990 -126.97 20.01 -5.78
CA ASN A 990 -128.01 19.55 -4.87
C ASN A 990 -127.63 18.19 -4.28
N ILE A 991 -127.60 18.13 -2.95
CA ILE A 991 -127.30 16.89 -2.21
C ILE A 991 -128.62 16.37 -1.65
N ASN A 992 -129.15 15.29 -2.22
CA ASN A 992 -130.47 14.77 -1.88
C ASN A 992 -130.36 13.52 -0.97
N GLN A 993 -131.26 13.43 0.01
CA GLN A 993 -131.47 12.23 0.83
C GLN A 993 -132.64 11.43 0.27
N GLY A 994 -132.41 10.15 -0.04
CA GLY A 994 -133.48 9.22 -0.43
C GLY A 994 -133.55 8.96 -1.94
N SER A 995 -134.06 9.88 -2.76
CA SER A 995 -134.17 9.62 -4.20
C SER A 995 -133.81 10.83 -5.08
N ILE A 996 -133.27 10.53 -6.26
CA ILE A 996 -132.99 11.51 -7.32
C ILE A 996 -133.86 11.19 -8.52
N LYS A 997 -134.68 12.15 -8.93
CA LYS A 997 -135.46 12.07 -10.17
C LYS A 997 -134.65 12.64 -11.32
N PHE A 998 -134.69 11.98 -12.47
CA PHE A 998 -134.00 12.44 -13.67
C PHE A 998 -134.81 12.13 -14.94
N THR A 999 -134.59 12.91 -15.99
CA THR A 999 -135.41 12.85 -17.21
C THR A 999 -134.81 11.94 -18.28
N VAL A 1000 -135.55 10.91 -18.72
CA VAL A 1000 -135.07 9.84 -19.61
C VAL A 1000 -135.27 10.15 -21.11
N GLY A 1001 -136.11 11.15 -21.44
CA GLY A 1001 -136.44 11.57 -22.81
C GLY A 1001 -137.83 11.07 -23.27
N GLN A 1002 -138.54 11.88 -24.07
CA GLN A 1002 -139.98 11.77 -24.39
C GLN A 1002 -140.90 11.94 -23.16
N GLY A 1003 -140.55 12.81 -22.21
CA GLY A 1003 -141.38 13.13 -21.04
C GLY A 1003 -141.48 12.04 -19.96
N LYS A 1004 -140.71 10.95 -20.06
CA LYS A 1004 -140.66 9.90 -19.02
C LYS A 1004 -139.59 10.21 -17.97
N GLU A 1005 -139.99 10.20 -16.71
CA GLU A 1005 -139.10 10.32 -15.55
C GLU A 1005 -138.57 8.95 -15.11
N GLY A 1006 -137.29 8.92 -14.76
CA GLY A 1006 -136.64 7.81 -14.06
C GLY A 1006 -136.31 8.25 -12.63
N ILE A 1007 -136.41 7.32 -11.68
CA ILE A 1007 -136.10 7.56 -10.27
C ILE A 1007 -134.93 6.67 -9.86
N ILE A 1008 -133.98 7.25 -9.13
CA ILE A 1008 -132.88 6.55 -8.47
C ILE A 1008 -133.15 6.59 -6.97
N ASP A 1009 -133.35 5.42 -6.36
CA ASP A 1009 -133.58 5.27 -4.92
C ASP A 1009 -132.27 4.88 -4.24
N PHE A 1010 -131.86 5.63 -3.23
CA PHE A 1010 -130.65 5.43 -2.44
C PHE A 1010 -131.03 4.83 -1.08
N ILE A 1011 -130.42 3.70 -0.74
CA ILE A 1011 -130.66 2.98 0.50
C ILE A 1011 -129.32 2.74 1.19
N SER A 1012 -129.27 2.88 2.51
CA SER A 1012 -128.05 2.56 3.27
C SER A 1012 -127.88 1.05 3.43
N GLY A 1013 -126.72 0.50 3.08
CA GLY A 1013 -126.41 -0.92 3.25
C GLY A 1013 -124.91 -1.24 3.29
N SER A 1014 -124.54 -2.49 3.58
CA SER A 1014 -123.15 -2.87 3.86
C SER A 1014 -122.25 -3.01 2.62
N GLU A 1015 -122.83 -3.21 1.43
CA GLU A 1015 -122.09 -3.33 0.16
C GLU A 1015 -122.70 -2.43 -0.91
N LEU A 1016 -121.84 -1.81 -1.72
CA LEU A 1016 -122.28 -0.91 -2.78
C LEU A 1016 -122.84 -1.71 -3.94
N LEU A 1017 -124.17 -1.72 -4.10
CA LEU A 1017 -124.88 -2.54 -5.08
C LEU A 1017 -125.84 -1.68 -5.90
N ILE A 1018 -125.65 -1.68 -7.22
CA ILE A 1018 -126.47 -0.92 -8.17
C ILE A 1018 -127.26 -1.91 -9.02
N ALA A 1019 -128.57 -1.97 -8.82
CA ALA A 1019 -129.45 -2.90 -9.52
C ALA A 1019 -130.81 -2.27 -9.86
N LYS A 1020 -131.47 -2.81 -10.89
CA LYS A 1020 -132.83 -2.43 -11.24
C LYS A 1020 -133.81 -3.14 -10.30
N ALA A 1021 -134.56 -2.39 -9.50
CA ALA A 1021 -135.56 -2.94 -8.60
C ALA A 1021 -136.82 -3.42 -9.36
N LYS A 1022 -137.63 -4.27 -8.71
CA LYS A 1022 -138.87 -4.85 -9.29
C LYS A 1022 -139.90 -3.78 -9.70
N ASN A 1023 -139.85 -2.60 -9.09
CA ASN A 1023 -140.68 -1.42 -9.41
C ASN A 1023 -140.22 -0.66 -10.67
N GLY A 1024 -139.09 -1.06 -11.28
CA GLY A 1024 -138.54 -0.41 -12.47
C GLY A 1024 -137.55 0.72 -12.19
N HIS A 1025 -137.36 1.14 -10.94
CA HIS A 1025 -136.39 2.16 -10.52
C HIS A 1025 -134.96 1.60 -10.46
N LEU A 1026 -133.96 2.49 -10.47
CA LEU A 1026 -132.57 2.14 -10.18
C LEU A 1026 -132.34 2.26 -8.68
N THR A 1027 -132.02 1.16 -8.01
CA THR A 1027 -131.71 1.18 -6.57
C THR A 1027 -130.20 1.13 -6.38
N VAL A 1028 -129.68 2.07 -5.60
CA VAL A 1028 -128.29 2.17 -5.19
C VAL A 1028 -128.23 1.92 -3.69
N VAL A 1029 -127.66 0.79 -3.30
CA VAL A 1029 -127.32 0.52 -1.91
C VAL A 1029 -125.92 1.06 -1.68
N SER A 1030 -125.70 1.92 -0.67
CA SER A 1030 -124.41 2.56 -0.38
C SER A 1030 -124.10 2.67 1.10
#